data_AF-A0A4S4LBV4-F1
#
_entry.id   AF-A0A4S4LBV4-F1
#
_cell.length_a   1.000
_cell.length_b   1.000
_cell.length_c   1.000
_cell.angle_alpha   90.00
_cell.angle_beta   90.00
_cell.angle_gamma   90.00
#
_symmetry.space_group_name_H-M   'P 1'
#
loop_
_entity.id
_entity.type
_entity.pdbx_description
1 polymer ?
#
loop_
_entity_poly.entity_id
_entity_poly.type
_entity_poly.pdbx_seq_one_letter_code
_entity_poly.pdbx_strand_id
1 'polypeptide(L)'
;MASIRLLRQQPYSGYRIGIVIGIDVGTTFSGVSYAILRPGEIPDVMPVTSFSGQTVPNSKIPSIIYYDEDEDMAIKGIGAETVLDTVAGDAEYYGWFRAEHFKMHLRPQGMSMQTNGLKLGELPHGKTAEQVMGDFLHYLFKETALYIQTHHSDGETLWAQVKDQAIFVLGHPNGWSGLSQQRYRISAILGGLVPETDEGRKRIKFVTEGEASALACLSGGLGPARLKAGFRFVIADAGGGTVDMSTYEVTKSSPVELRECAPPDCRFAGSVFVDINGLELLQRKLRSSIYDDEQTLKGLINDEFKTKTKKEFNGERGLLKVGDRRTRDDKLGIRAGFLMLTSDELAECFASSVVETVDSIKGQFAVSRSDKKKTPVWLVGGFAASPYLLGRLQEALEPDGILIRRPDTNLAKAVANGAILHFLDNLVTSRACKTSYGTTCSVPFNILLSDHRQRMELVHPGTDGSYIGPVFDCIAEKGAPIGVAQVFRESYFKELFYKESAEHFTTELLCYDGDLPVPRWYNENKNKFKTVCKLEADLSELCSESIRSSSMLEFLSQGTSRAYWKASFDIELNFGTTELEARIKWEVKGKPKRNRGLIFFPVNKKWISWFLSSKGNEYFCEVEEDYILDRFNLTGLNTEVQNYSQALDLITDNLDDEIADEFRGSLDVQARLLYGLIHARWIITSRGLAKMLEKYKKADFGRCPRVLCQSQPLLPVGLSDIPYEKSVKLYCGRCEDIYSPKSSRHGSIDGAYFGTSFPHMLFLVYPAMIPPKSGQPDMTLLLSGSVRSNDTADSARRRRAREDPEILAEGVGEGVSTAAAALKAERYRPKIFGFQVHEIAQLQRWQEAGRDRQVARLEEIEEGL
;
A
#
# COMPACT_ATOMS: atom_id res chain seq x y z
N MET A 1 49.36 -7.79 6.62
CA MET A 1 48.96 -6.40 6.31
C MET A 1 47.84 -6.03 7.28
N ALA A 2 48.09 -5.09 8.20
CA ALA A 2 47.09 -4.67 9.17
C ALA A 2 45.93 -3.94 8.45
N SER A 3 44.76 -4.58 8.40
CA SER A 3 43.54 -3.99 7.83
C SER A 3 43.13 -2.81 8.71
N ILE A 4 43.22 -1.60 8.16
CA ILE A 4 42.76 -0.36 8.81
C ILE A 4 41.22 -0.40 8.77
N ARG A 5 40.61 -1.04 9.77
CA ARG A 5 39.15 -1.09 9.96
C ARG A 5 38.69 0.27 10.49
N LEU A 6 38.14 1.11 9.61
CA LEU A 6 37.75 2.51 9.83
C LEU A 6 36.48 2.70 10.70
N LEU A 7 35.75 1.62 10.97
CA LEU A 7 34.45 1.61 11.64
C LEU A 7 34.55 1.39 13.16
N ARG A 8 33.49 1.72 13.91
CA ARG A 8 33.48 1.75 15.39
C ARG A 8 33.62 0.31 15.92
N GLN A 9 34.84 -0.08 16.27
CA GLN A 9 35.16 -1.36 16.92
C GLN A 9 34.71 -1.40 18.39
N GLN A 10 33.43 -1.12 18.67
CA GLN A 10 32.93 -1.20 20.02
C GLN A 10 32.42 -2.61 20.33
N PRO A 11 32.82 -3.21 21.46
CA PRO A 11 32.19 -4.41 21.97
C PRO A 11 30.69 -4.22 22.10
N TYR A 12 29.91 -5.23 21.72
CA TYR A 12 28.47 -5.19 21.86
C TYR A 12 28.08 -5.04 23.34
N SER A 13 27.37 -3.97 23.66
CA SER A 13 27.04 -3.57 25.03
C SER A 13 25.76 -4.22 25.57
N GLY A 14 25.07 -5.05 24.77
CA GLY A 14 23.86 -5.74 25.21
C GLY A 14 24.17 -6.85 26.21
N TYR A 15 23.22 -7.11 27.12
CA TYR A 15 23.38 -8.12 28.18
C TYR A 15 23.06 -9.55 27.76
N ARG A 16 22.53 -9.74 26.54
CA ARG A 16 22.11 -11.03 26.00
C ARG A 16 22.65 -11.20 24.60
N ILE A 17 22.94 -12.44 24.21
CA ILE A 17 23.28 -12.75 22.83
C ILE A 17 22.10 -12.39 21.92
N GLY A 18 22.40 -11.82 20.76
CA GLY A 18 21.41 -11.50 19.74
C GLY A 18 21.94 -11.80 18.35
N ILE A 19 21.10 -11.58 17.34
CA ILE A 19 21.50 -11.64 15.94
C ILE A 19 20.87 -10.49 15.16
N VAL A 20 21.65 -9.95 14.23
CA VAL A 20 21.17 -9.02 13.22
C VAL A 20 21.40 -9.64 11.84
N ILE A 21 20.39 -9.54 10.97
CA ILE A 21 20.39 -10.10 9.61
C ILE A 21 20.11 -8.97 8.63
N GLY A 22 21.08 -8.71 7.75
CA GLY A 22 21.04 -7.72 6.68
C GLY A 22 20.64 -8.39 5.39
N ILE A 23 19.54 -7.96 4.79
CA ILE A 23 18.99 -8.56 3.58
C ILE A 23 18.97 -7.52 2.48
N ASP A 24 19.64 -7.85 1.37
CA ASP A 24 19.53 -7.14 0.09
C ASP A 24 18.69 -7.99 -0.86
N VAL A 25 17.42 -7.62 -1.04
CA VAL A 25 16.64 -8.14 -2.17
C VAL A 25 16.86 -7.20 -3.34
N GLY A 26 17.73 -7.59 -4.28
CA GLY A 26 17.93 -6.85 -5.52
C GLY A 26 16.84 -7.13 -6.55
N THR A 27 16.84 -6.37 -7.65
CA THR A 27 15.90 -6.63 -8.76
C THR A 27 16.21 -7.94 -9.49
N THR A 28 17.50 -8.29 -9.59
CA THR A 28 17.99 -9.44 -10.35
C THR A 28 18.66 -10.49 -9.46
N PHE A 29 19.41 -10.05 -8.45
CA PHE A 29 20.08 -10.93 -7.49
C PHE A 29 19.96 -10.39 -6.08
N SER A 30 19.84 -11.30 -5.13
CA SER A 30 19.71 -11.02 -3.71
C SER A 30 20.87 -11.62 -2.91
N GLY A 31 21.11 -11.09 -1.71
CA GLY A 31 22.13 -11.58 -0.79
C GLY A 31 21.78 -11.31 0.67
N VAL A 32 22.34 -12.11 1.57
CA VAL A 32 22.13 -11.99 3.01
C VAL A 32 23.45 -11.96 3.75
N SER A 33 23.53 -11.18 4.81
CA SER A 33 24.65 -11.14 5.75
C SER A 33 24.10 -11.10 7.17
N TYR A 34 24.86 -11.57 8.14
CA TYR A 34 24.45 -11.58 9.53
C TYR A 34 25.63 -11.27 10.46
N ALA A 35 25.32 -10.80 11.67
CA ALA A 35 26.29 -10.70 12.75
C ALA A 35 25.69 -11.24 14.04
N ILE A 36 26.48 -12.05 14.74
CA ILE A 36 26.14 -12.55 16.07
C ILE A 36 26.60 -11.50 17.09
N LEU A 37 25.67 -11.05 17.93
CA LEU A 37 25.89 -10.00 18.90
C LEU A 37 26.19 -10.62 20.26
N ARG A 38 27.47 -10.92 20.55
CA ARG A 38 27.89 -11.51 21.83
C ARG A 38 28.31 -10.41 22.81
N PRO A 39 27.79 -10.40 24.06
CA PRO A 39 28.14 -9.38 25.06
C PRO A 39 29.66 -9.26 25.25
N GLY A 40 30.21 -8.05 25.12
CA GLY A 40 31.64 -7.81 25.31
C GLY A 40 32.54 -8.20 24.13
N GLU A 41 31.98 -8.71 23.03
CA GLU A 41 32.71 -9.02 21.80
C GLU A 41 32.40 -7.99 20.71
N ILE A 42 33.37 -7.72 19.84
CA ILE A 42 33.16 -6.88 18.65
C ILE A 42 32.45 -7.75 17.60
N PRO A 43 31.23 -7.40 17.15
CA PRO A 43 30.52 -8.19 16.15
C PRO A 43 31.28 -8.25 14.83
N ASP A 44 31.29 -9.43 14.20
CA ASP A 44 31.83 -9.61 12.85
C ASP A 44 30.71 -9.78 11.84
N VAL A 45 30.87 -9.18 10.65
CA VAL A 45 29.87 -9.23 9.58
C VAL A 45 30.17 -10.42 8.68
N MET A 46 29.26 -11.39 8.68
CA MET A 46 29.42 -12.65 7.96
C MET A 46 28.41 -12.74 6.81
N PRO A 47 28.85 -12.86 5.55
CA PRO A 47 27.94 -13.13 4.45
C PRO A 47 27.45 -14.58 4.49
N VAL A 48 26.21 -14.81 4.06
CA VAL A 48 25.73 -16.15 3.69
C VAL A 48 26.36 -16.49 2.35
N THR A 49 27.20 -17.53 2.29
CA THR A 49 27.98 -17.86 1.09
C THR A 49 27.49 -19.08 0.33
N SER A 50 26.52 -19.81 0.86
CA SER A 50 25.89 -20.95 0.20
C SER A 50 24.41 -21.03 0.53
N PHE A 51 23.62 -21.43 -0.46
CA PHE A 51 22.19 -21.71 -0.34
C PHE A 51 21.93 -23.14 -0.81
N SER A 52 20.84 -23.75 -0.33
CA SER A 52 20.41 -25.08 -0.77
C SER A 52 20.26 -25.11 -2.30
N GLY A 53 20.69 -26.22 -2.90
CA GLY A 53 20.67 -26.39 -4.36
C GLY A 53 21.84 -25.74 -5.11
N GLN A 54 22.76 -25.02 -4.46
CA GLN A 54 23.96 -24.52 -5.16
C GLN A 54 25.02 -25.62 -5.34
N THR A 55 25.49 -25.80 -6.56
CA THR A 55 26.64 -26.66 -6.89
C THR A 55 27.99 -25.97 -6.63
N VAL A 56 28.01 -24.63 -6.75
CA VAL A 56 29.17 -23.78 -6.46
C VAL A 56 28.75 -22.73 -5.44
N PRO A 57 29.44 -22.60 -4.29
CA PRO A 57 29.12 -21.60 -3.28
C PRO A 57 29.09 -20.19 -3.88
N ASN A 58 27.93 -19.53 -3.81
CA ASN A 58 27.77 -18.16 -4.24
C ASN A 58 26.85 -17.40 -3.27
N SER A 59 27.37 -16.31 -2.73
CA SER A 59 26.63 -15.44 -1.82
C SER A 59 25.54 -14.59 -2.48
N LYS A 60 25.42 -14.66 -3.82
CA LYS A 60 24.30 -14.07 -4.56
C LYS A 60 23.50 -15.14 -5.26
N ILE A 61 22.19 -14.97 -5.17
CA ILE A 61 21.20 -15.86 -5.77
C ILE A 61 20.22 -15.06 -6.61
N PRO A 62 19.68 -15.63 -7.70
CA PRO A 62 18.69 -14.95 -8.52
C PRO A 62 17.46 -14.56 -7.71
N SER A 63 16.90 -13.39 -8.01
CA SER A 63 15.62 -12.92 -7.45
C SER A 63 14.46 -13.45 -8.30
N ILE A 64 14.35 -14.78 -8.39
CA ILE A 64 13.38 -15.49 -9.24
C ILE A 64 12.58 -16.49 -8.39
N ILE A 65 11.30 -16.62 -8.70
CA ILE A 65 10.42 -17.67 -8.18
C ILE A 65 9.68 -18.32 -9.36
N TYR A 66 9.64 -19.65 -9.38
CA TYR A 66 8.74 -20.43 -10.22
C TYR A 66 7.54 -20.88 -9.40
N TYR A 67 6.35 -20.59 -9.91
CA TYR A 67 5.07 -21.06 -9.38
C TYR A 67 4.45 -22.04 -10.37
N ASP A 68 3.69 -23.04 -9.91
CA ASP A 68 2.75 -23.71 -10.82
C ASP A 68 1.65 -22.74 -11.28
N GLU A 69 0.90 -23.16 -12.30
CA GLU A 69 -0.29 -22.45 -12.81
C GLU A 69 -1.60 -23.06 -12.27
N ASP A 70 -1.52 -23.87 -11.21
CA ASP A 70 -2.68 -24.44 -10.54
C ASP A 70 -3.36 -23.39 -9.61
N GLU A 71 -4.57 -23.68 -9.12
CA GLU A 71 -5.37 -22.73 -8.31
C GLU A 71 -4.62 -22.16 -7.08
N ASP A 72 -3.66 -22.92 -6.53
CA ASP A 72 -2.92 -22.55 -5.32
C ASP A 72 -1.60 -21.78 -5.58
N MET A 73 -1.14 -21.67 -6.83
CA MET A 73 0.16 -21.06 -7.22
C MET A 73 1.30 -21.45 -6.26
N ALA A 74 1.56 -22.76 -6.14
CA ALA A 74 2.56 -23.29 -5.23
C ALA A 74 3.98 -23.06 -5.78
N ILE A 75 4.92 -22.76 -4.89
CA ILE A 75 6.33 -22.54 -5.25
C ILE A 75 6.96 -23.87 -5.68
N LYS A 76 7.52 -23.90 -6.89
CA LYS A 76 8.21 -25.07 -7.47
C LYS A 76 9.73 -24.91 -7.52
N GLY A 77 10.21 -23.68 -7.53
CA GLY A 77 11.63 -23.36 -7.44
C GLY A 77 11.82 -21.91 -7.04
N ILE A 78 12.82 -21.63 -6.20
CA ILE A 78 13.02 -20.29 -5.66
C ILE A 78 14.50 -20.00 -5.42
N GLY A 79 14.91 -18.76 -5.72
CA GLY A 79 16.27 -18.32 -5.45
C GLY A 79 17.33 -19.16 -6.15
N ALA A 80 18.21 -19.80 -5.37
CA ALA A 80 19.32 -20.61 -5.89
C ALA A 80 18.86 -21.82 -6.73
N GLU A 81 17.67 -22.37 -6.46
CA GLU A 81 17.18 -23.56 -7.15
C GLU A 81 16.80 -23.27 -8.60
N THR A 82 16.47 -22.01 -8.91
CA THR A 82 16.00 -21.58 -10.25
C THR A 82 17.04 -21.68 -11.35
N VAL A 83 18.33 -21.85 -10.99
CA VAL A 83 19.43 -22.03 -11.96
C VAL A 83 19.85 -23.48 -12.11
N LEU A 84 19.18 -24.41 -11.43
CA LEU A 84 19.41 -25.84 -11.65
C LEU A 84 18.79 -26.25 -12.98
N ASP A 85 19.57 -26.91 -13.85
CA ASP A 85 19.09 -27.40 -15.15
C ASP A 85 17.80 -28.25 -15.03
N THR A 86 17.67 -29.01 -13.94
CA THR A 86 16.46 -29.80 -13.66
C THR A 86 15.25 -28.91 -13.38
N VAL A 87 15.39 -27.88 -12.54
CA VAL A 87 14.29 -26.98 -12.17
C VAL A 87 13.91 -26.07 -13.33
N ALA A 88 14.90 -25.55 -14.06
CA ALA A 88 14.66 -24.75 -15.26
C ALA A 88 14.01 -25.57 -16.37
N GLY A 89 14.46 -26.82 -16.57
CA GLY A 89 13.86 -27.75 -17.51
C GLY A 89 12.43 -28.14 -17.13
N ASP A 90 12.17 -28.41 -15.86
CA ASP A 90 10.81 -28.68 -15.36
C ASP A 90 9.90 -27.46 -15.53
N ALA A 91 10.40 -26.25 -15.24
CA ALA A 91 9.64 -25.02 -15.45
C ALA A 91 9.21 -24.84 -16.90
N GLU A 92 10.09 -25.14 -17.86
CA GLU A 92 9.76 -25.09 -19.29
C GLU A 92 8.81 -26.22 -19.69
N TYR A 93 9.05 -27.44 -19.22
CA TYR A 93 8.25 -28.62 -19.57
C TYR A 93 6.82 -28.56 -19.03
N TYR A 94 6.66 -28.11 -17.78
CA TYR A 94 5.36 -27.99 -17.10
C TYR A 94 4.71 -26.61 -17.24
N GLY A 95 5.38 -25.65 -17.87
CA GLY A 95 4.85 -24.29 -18.06
C GLY A 95 4.69 -23.50 -16.76
N TRP A 96 5.65 -23.61 -15.83
CA TRP A 96 5.59 -22.87 -14.56
C TRP A 96 5.70 -21.36 -14.77
N PHE A 97 4.89 -20.60 -14.02
CA PHE A 97 4.93 -19.15 -14.02
C PHE A 97 6.23 -18.63 -13.40
N ARG A 98 7.01 -17.88 -14.19
CA ARG A 98 8.29 -17.31 -13.77
C ARG A 98 8.13 -15.88 -13.27
N ALA A 99 8.11 -15.68 -11.96
CA ALA A 99 8.14 -14.36 -11.34
C ALA A 99 9.58 -13.83 -11.24
N GLU A 100 9.88 -12.74 -11.93
CA GLU A 100 11.11 -11.97 -11.80
C GLU A 100 10.81 -10.47 -11.70
N HIS A 101 11.79 -9.66 -11.28
CA HIS A 101 11.66 -8.21 -11.17
C HIS A 101 10.50 -7.74 -10.25
N PHE A 102 9.90 -8.62 -9.45
CA PHE A 102 8.78 -8.32 -8.55
C PHE A 102 9.07 -7.18 -7.57
N LYS A 103 10.33 -6.96 -7.19
CA LYS A 103 10.80 -5.77 -6.44
C LYS A 103 10.32 -4.46 -7.07
N MET A 104 10.30 -4.37 -8.39
CA MET A 104 9.93 -3.14 -9.11
C MET A 104 8.45 -2.80 -8.97
N HIS A 105 7.61 -3.77 -8.61
CA HIS A 105 6.21 -3.52 -8.28
C HIS A 105 6.03 -2.83 -6.92
N LEU A 106 7.08 -2.77 -6.07
CA LEU A 106 7.07 -2.11 -4.76
C LEU A 106 7.49 -0.63 -4.79
N ARG A 107 7.83 -0.09 -5.97
CA ARG A 107 8.30 1.30 -6.14
C ARG A 107 7.27 2.35 -5.69
N PRO A 108 7.69 3.57 -5.31
CA PRO A 108 6.77 4.67 -5.02
C PRO A 108 5.95 5.07 -6.27
N GLN A 109 4.65 5.29 -6.10
CA GLN A 109 3.79 5.87 -7.15
C GLN A 109 3.97 7.40 -7.15
N GLY A 110 4.23 8.01 -8.32
CA GLY A 110 4.37 9.46 -8.47
C GLY A 110 5.77 10.07 -8.28
N MET A 111 6.84 9.28 -8.43
CA MET A 111 8.18 9.81 -8.76
C MET A 111 8.14 10.25 -10.23
N SER A 112 8.84 11.33 -10.64
CA SER A 112 8.93 11.70 -12.06
C SER A 112 9.62 10.56 -12.82
N MET A 113 8.83 9.74 -13.50
CA MET A 113 9.27 8.46 -14.03
C MET A 113 9.52 8.60 -15.53
N GLN A 114 10.80 8.68 -15.94
CA GLN A 114 11.18 8.23 -17.28
C GLN A 114 11.39 6.72 -17.22
N THR A 115 10.31 5.94 -17.39
CA THR A 115 10.38 4.47 -17.46
C THR A 115 11.07 3.96 -18.72
N ASN A 116 11.37 4.84 -19.69
CA ASN A 116 11.87 4.48 -21.02
C ASN A 116 11.03 3.36 -21.67
N GLY A 117 9.71 3.34 -21.43
CA GLY A 117 8.81 2.32 -21.99
C GLY A 117 8.77 0.99 -21.24
N LEU A 118 9.35 0.88 -20.04
CA LEU A 118 9.30 -0.35 -19.23
C LEU A 118 7.87 -0.77 -18.89
N LYS A 119 7.40 -1.84 -19.52
CA LYS A 119 6.25 -2.63 -19.06
C LYS A 119 6.77 -3.66 -18.06
N LEU A 120 6.31 -3.56 -16.81
CA LEU A 120 6.59 -4.60 -15.84
C LEU A 120 5.83 -5.87 -16.22
N GLY A 121 6.48 -7.02 -16.03
CA GLY A 121 5.83 -8.31 -16.22
C GLY A 121 4.64 -8.47 -15.29
N GLU A 122 3.75 -9.40 -15.63
CA GLU A 122 2.60 -9.71 -14.78
C GLU A 122 3.06 -10.36 -13.47
N LEU A 123 2.25 -10.20 -12.43
CA LEU A 123 2.42 -10.95 -11.19
C LEU A 123 1.74 -12.32 -11.33
N PRO A 124 2.16 -13.33 -10.56
CA PRO A 124 1.47 -14.62 -10.52
C PRO A 124 -0.02 -14.41 -10.22
N HIS A 125 -0.88 -15.18 -10.88
CA HIS A 125 -2.33 -15.05 -10.73
C HIS A 125 -2.76 -15.10 -9.26
N GLY A 126 -3.60 -14.15 -8.84
CA GLY A 126 -4.10 -14.08 -7.46
C GLY A 126 -3.07 -13.64 -6.39
N LYS A 127 -1.81 -13.36 -6.75
CA LYS A 127 -0.77 -12.89 -5.82
C LYS A 127 -0.46 -11.39 -5.98
N THR A 128 -0.31 -10.69 -4.86
CA THR A 128 0.19 -9.32 -4.83
C THR A 128 1.72 -9.28 -4.83
N ALA A 129 2.31 -8.13 -5.18
CA ALA A 129 3.76 -7.95 -5.13
C ALA A 129 4.33 -8.17 -3.72
N GLU A 130 3.58 -7.80 -2.68
CA GLU A 130 3.96 -7.99 -1.28
C GLU A 130 4.01 -9.47 -0.92
N GLN A 131 3.09 -10.28 -1.44
CA GLN A 131 3.06 -11.73 -1.24
C GLN A 131 4.24 -12.41 -1.95
N VAL A 132 4.51 -12.06 -3.21
CA VAL A 132 5.67 -12.60 -3.95
C VAL A 132 6.99 -12.22 -3.28
N MET A 133 7.14 -10.96 -2.84
CA MET A 133 8.29 -10.53 -2.05
C MET A 133 8.34 -11.26 -0.69
N GLY A 134 7.19 -11.53 -0.06
CA GLY A 134 7.09 -12.28 1.19
C GLY A 134 7.54 -13.73 1.04
N ASP A 135 7.11 -14.41 -0.02
CA ASP A 135 7.57 -15.76 -0.39
C ASP A 135 9.11 -15.78 -0.54
N PHE A 136 9.67 -14.76 -1.21
CA PHE A 136 11.12 -14.63 -1.38
C PHE A 136 11.86 -14.38 -0.06
N LEU A 137 11.36 -13.47 0.77
CA LEU A 137 11.94 -13.17 2.08
C LEU A 137 11.88 -14.39 3.01
N HIS A 138 10.79 -15.15 2.97
CA HIS A 138 10.65 -16.40 3.72
C HIS A 138 11.75 -17.39 3.35
N TYR A 139 11.97 -17.59 2.04
CA TYR A 139 13.05 -18.43 1.54
C TYR A 139 14.42 -17.96 2.04
N LEU A 140 14.75 -16.67 1.89
CA LEU A 140 16.02 -16.12 2.37
C LEU A 140 16.20 -16.33 3.88
N PHE A 141 15.15 -16.15 4.67
CA PHE A 141 15.18 -16.35 6.11
C PHE A 141 15.44 -17.82 6.47
N LYS A 142 14.73 -18.76 5.83
CA LYS A 142 14.92 -20.20 6.03
C LYS A 142 16.34 -20.65 5.66
N GLU A 143 16.84 -20.22 4.51
CA GLU A 143 18.19 -20.57 4.07
C GLU A 143 19.27 -19.96 4.96
N THR A 144 19.07 -18.74 5.44
CA THR A 144 19.98 -18.11 6.40
C THR A 144 20.01 -18.86 7.73
N ALA A 145 18.84 -19.29 8.23
CA ALA A 145 18.74 -20.12 9.42
C ALA A 145 19.51 -21.44 9.25
N LEU A 146 19.28 -22.14 8.14
CA LEU A 146 19.96 -23.40 7.81
C LEU A 146 21.48 -23.20 7.70
N TYR A 147 21.92 -22.12 7.04
CA TYR A 147 23.33 -21.78 6.92
C TYR A 147 23.98 -21.58 8.30
N ILE A 148 23.35 -20.80 9.19
CA ILE A 148 23.86 -20.57 10.55
C ILE A 148 23.93 -21.88 11.34
N GLN A 149 22.91 -22.72 11.24
CA GLN A 149 22.84 -24.00 11.96
C GLN A 149 23.93 -24.98 11.53
N THR A 150 24.33 -24.95 10.26
CA THR A 150 25.28 -25.91 9.67
C THR A 150 26.73 -25.41 9.64
N HIS A 151 26.96 -24.09 9.63
CA HIS A 151 28.30 -23.50 9.50
C HIS A 151 28.94 -23.08 10.84
N HIS A 152 28.17 -23.02 11.92
CA HIS A 152 28.70 -22.78 13.28
C HIS A 152 28.71 -24.08 14.09
N SER A 153 29.76 -24.29 14.88
CA SER A 153 29.90 -25.51 15.71
C SER A 153 28.77 -25.68 16.74
N ASP A 154 28.20 -24.58 17.23
CA ASP A 154 27.06 -24.53 18.15
C ASP A 154 25.77 -24.02 17.45
N GLY A 155 25.71 -24.10 16.11
CA GLY A 155 24.73 -23.40 15.28
C GLY A 155 23.27 -23.67 15.61
N GLU A 156 22.87 -24.91 15.88
CA GLU A 156 21.49 -25.25 16.27
C GLU A 156 21.07 -24.59 17.58
N THR A 157 21.95 -24.67 18.60
CA THR A 157 21.70 -24.09 19.92
C THR A 157 21.70 -22.56 19.84
N LEU A 158 22.66 -21.99 19.11
CA LEU A 158 22.77 -20.56 18.84
C LEU A 158 21.48 -20.04 18.18
N TRP A 159 21.03 -20.66 17.09
CA TRP A 159 19.84 -20.24 16.36
C TRP A 159 18.59 -20.29 17.23
N ALA A 160 18.40 -21.39 17.98
CA ALA A 160 17.27 -21.54 18.91
C ALA A 160 17.22 -20.43 19.96
N GLN A 161 18.38 -19.92 20.40
CA GLN A 161 18.47 -18.85 21.39
C GLN A 161 18.13 -17.46 20.82
N VAL A 162 18.44 -17.20 19.55
CA VAL A 162 18.36 -15.84 18.97
C VAL A 162 17.21 -15.61 18.00
N LYS A 163 16.63 -16.67 17.40
CA LYS A 163 15.65 -16.56 16.30
C LYS A 163 14.46 -15.63 16.59
N ASP A 164 13.90 -15.70 17.80
CA ASP A 164 12.69 -14.95 18.17
C ASP A 164 12.98 -13.47 18.44
N GLN A 165 14.26 -13.11 18.61
CA GLN A 165 14.76 -11.76 18.85
C GLN A 165 15.57 -11.21 17.67
N ALA A 166 15.62 -11.92 16.54
CA ALA A 166 16.39 -11.52 15.38
C ALA A 166 15.94 -10.13 14.87
N ILE A 167 16.91 -9.27 14.62
CA ILE A 167 16.69 -7.95 14.01
C ILE A 167 16.99 -8.05 12.52
N PHE A 168 16.10 -7.55 11.68
CA PHE A 168 16.26 -7.55 10.23
C PHE A 168 16.53 -6.14 9.74
N VAL A 169 17.55 -5.96 8.90
CA VAL A 169 17.85 -4.69 8.24
C VAL A 169 17.72 -4.89 6.74
N LEU A 170 16.67 -4.33 6.14
CA LEU A 170 16.37 -4.48 4.72
C LEU A 170 16.97 -3.32 3.93
N GLY A 171 17.77 -3.63 2.92
CA GLY A 171 18.23 -2.66 1.92
C GLY A 171 17.11 -2.29 0.97
N HIS A 172 16.97 -1.00 0.65
CA HIS A 172 16.04 -0.52 -0.39
C HIS A 172 16.65 0.61 -1.22
N PRO A 173 16.18 0.83 -2.46
CA PRO A 173 16.71 1.90 -3.32
C PRO A 173 16.56 3.28 -2.69
N ASN A 174 17.42 4.21 -3.10
CA ASN A 174 17.36 5.60 -2.68
C ASN A 174 16.00 6.22 -3.07
N GLY A 175 15.43 7.01 -2.17
CA GLY A 175 14.12 7.65 -2.42
C GLY A 175 12.89 6.74 -2.25
N TRP A 176 13.06 5.42 -2.05
CA TRP A 176 11.95 4.50 -1.77
C TRP A 176 11.50 4.52 -0.30
N SER A 177 11.36 5.72 0.27
CA SER A 177 10.90 5.92 1.65
C SER A 177 9.38 5.90 1.78
N GLY A 178 8.85 5.82 3.00
CA GLY A 178 7.41 5.97 3.25
C GLY A 178 6.62 4.71 2.88
N LEU A 179 5.75 4.81 1.86
CA LEU A 179 4.86 3.72 1.46
C LEU A 179 5.62 2.47 0.97
N SER A 180 6.69 2.64 0.18
CA SER A 180 7.49 1.50 -0.30
C SER A 180 8.13 0.71 0.84
N GLN A 181 8.73 1.37 1.84
CA GLN A 181 9.21 0.71 3.06
C GLN A 181 8.08 -0.05 3.78
N GLN A 182 6.83 0.42 3.73
CA GLN A 182 5.71 -0.33 4.30
C GLN A 182 5.41 -1.61 3.59
N ARG A 183 5.42 -1.55 2.26
CA ARG A 183 5.18 -2.72 1.44
C ARG A 183 6.27 -3.78 1.71
N TYR A 184 7.53 -3.36 1.85
CA TYR A 184 8.62 -4.24 2.31
C TYR A 184 8.37 -4.84 3.69
N ARG A 185 7.90 -4.04 4.66
CA ARG A 185 7.57 -4.54 6.00
C ARG A 185 6.43 -5.55 5.98
N ILE A 186 5.38 -5.28 5.21
CA ILE A 186 4.25 -6.20 5.02
C ILE A 186 4.78 -7.50 4.41
N SER A 187 5.63 -7.44 3.38
CA SER A 187 6.28 -8.62 2.83
C SER A 187 7.09 -9.41 3.86
N ALA A 188 7.87 -8.74 4.71
CA ALA A 188 8.64 -9.42 5.75
C ALA A 188 7.74 -10.11 6.81
N ILE A 189 6.59 -9.52 7.12
CA ILE A 189 5.59 -10.13 8.01
C ILE A 189 4.92 -11.33 7.32
N LEU A 190 4.48 -11.18 6.07
CA LEU A 190 3.89 -12.27 5.27
C LEU A 190 4.88 -13.43 5.09
N GLY A 191 6.16 -13.11 4.91
CA GLY A 191 7.25 -14.08 4.83
C GLY A 191 7.65 -14.70 6.18
N GLY A 192 7.00 -14.32 7.28
CA GLY A 192 7.22 -14.91 8.60
C GLY A 192 8.55 -14.57 9.27
N LEU A 193 9.25 -13.50 8.84
CA LEU A 193 10.48 -13.05 9.49
C LEU A 193 10.19 -12.55 10.92
N VAL A 194 9.05 -11.91 11.09
CA VAL A 194 8.56 -11.38 12.37
C VAL A 194 7.06 -11.63 12.49
N PRO A 195 6.50 -11.81 13.70
CA PRO A 195 5.06 -11.91 13.89
C PRO A 195 4.40 -10.55 13.65
N GLU A 196 3.12 -10.56 13.29
CA GLU A 196 2.32 -9.35 13.14
C GLU A 196 1.95 -8.72 14.50
N THR A 197 2.96 -8.22 15.20
CA THR A 197 2.84 -7.50 16.47
C THR A 197 3.67 -6.24 16.44
N ASP A 198 3.37 -5.28 17.33
CA ASP A 198 4.15 -4.04 17.43
C ASP A 198 5.64 -4.32 17.74
N GLU A 199 5.93 -5.33 18.54
CA GLU A 199 7.31 -5.76 18.82
C GLU A 199 7.97 -6.45 17.61
N GLY A 200 7.23 -7.26 16.84
CA GLY A 200 7.71 -7.82 15.58
C GLY A 200 8.06 -6.73 14.57
N ARG A 201 7.17 -5.75 14.38
CA ARG A 201 7.35 -4.63 13.44
C ARG A 201 8.60 -3.80 13.77
N LYS A 202 8.91 -3.58 15.06
CA LYS A 202 10.11 -2.84 15.51
C LYS A 202 11.43 -3.53 15.16
N ARG A 203 11.41 -4.86 14.96
CA ARG A 203 12.59 -5.65 14.59
C ARG A 203 12.97 -5.52 13.11
N ILE A 204 12.10 -4.93 12.28
CA ILE A 204 12.42 -4.62 10.87
C ILE A 204 12.91 -3.18 10.78
N LYS A 205 14.15 -3.02 10.33
CA LYS A 205 14.85 -1.76 10.07
C LYS A 205 15.15 -1.63 8.58
N PHE A 206 15.41 -0.41 8.14
CA PHE A 206 15.74 -0.10 6.75
C PHE A 206 17.06 0.63 6.63
N VAL A 207 17.75 0.39 5.53
CA VAL A 207 18.90 1.18 5.08
C VAL A 207 18.74 1.45 3.59
N THR A 208 19.19 2.62 3.13
CA THR A 208 19.24 2.88 1.68
C THR A 208 20.42 2.13 1.06
N GLU A 209 20.26 1.66 -0.18
CA GLU A 209 21.33 0.97 -0.92
C GLU A 209 22.59 1.84 -1.02
N GLY A 210 22.46 3.14 -1.29
CA GLY A 210 23.59 4.06 -1.34
C GLY A 210 24.34 4.22 -0.01
N GLU A 211 23.62 4.24 1.12
CA GLU A 211 24.22 4.32 2.47
C GLU A 211 24.90 3.01 2.87
N ALA A 212 24.23 1.88 2.65
CA ALA A 212 24.80 0.57 2.91
C ALA A 212 26.08 0.37 2.10
N SER A 213 26.05 0.72 0.81
CA SER A 213 27.20 0.69 -0.07
C SER A 213 28.33 1.62 0.38
N ALA A 214 28.02 2.82 0.89
CA ALA A 214 29.03 3.71 1.48
C ALA A 214 29.75 3.07 2.68
N LEU A 215 28.99 2.51 3.61
CA LEU A 215 29.53 1.86 4.82
C LEU A 215 30.38 0.65 4.45
N ALA A 216 29.92 -0.19 3.53
CA ALA A 216 30.69 -1.33 3.05
C ALA A 216 31.97 -0.89 2.34
N CYS A 217 31.95 0.18 1.54
CA CYS A 217 33.14 0.69 0.87
C CYS A 217 34.20 1.20 1.87
N LEU A 218 33.76 1.97 2.86
CA LEU A 218 34.65 2.49 3.91
C LEU A 218 35.20 1.37 4.78
N SER A 219 34.37 0.40 5.16
CA SER A 219 34.80 -0.81 5.90
C SER A 219 35.82 -1.64 5.10
N GLY A 220 35.61 -1.75 3.79
CA GLY A 220 36.49 -2.42 2.85
C GLY A 220 37.78 -1.69 2.53
N GLY A 221 38.01 -0.49 3.09
CA GLY A 221 39.27 0.24 2.96
C GLY A 221 39.42 1.06 1.68
N LEU A 222 38.33 1.39 0.98
CA LEU A 222 38.36 2.14 -0.29
C LEU A 222 38.58 3.65 -0.13
N GLY A 223 38.60 4.13 1.12
CA GLY A 223 38.96 5.50 1.46
C GLY A 223 40.48 5.70 1.62
N PRO A 224 40.93 6.96 1.77
CA PRO A 224 42.30 7.27 2.19
C PRO A 224 42.66 6.53 3.48
N ALA A 225 43.92 6.11 3.62
CA ALA A 225 44.43 5.39 4.80
C ALA A 225 44.12 6.07 6.14
N ARG A 226 43.91 7.39 6.12
CA ARG A 226 43.36 8.17 7.23
C ARG A 226 42.24 9.06 6.72
N LEU A 227 40.99 8.70 7.00
CA LEU A 227 39.85 9.58 6.75
C LEU A 227 40.03 10.87 7.54
N LYS A 228 39.88 12.01 6.87
CA LYS A 228 39.92 13.34 7.47
C LYS A 228 38.57 14.01 7.30
N ALA A 229 38.21 14.87 8.26
CA ALA A 229 37.07 15.75 8.11
C ALA A 229 37.19 16.57 6.80
N GLY A 230 36.08 16.73 6.09
CA GLY A 230 36.01 17.36 4.77
C GLY A 230 36.31 16.43 3.59
N PHE A 231 36.67 15.16 3.81
CA PHE A 231 36.78 14.19 2.71
C PHE A 231 35.39 13.90 2.15
N ARG A 232 35.23 14.02 0.83
CA ARG A 232 33.99 13.75 0.12
C ARG A 232 34.14 12.61 -0.86
N PHE A 233 33.08 11.85 -1.06
CA PHE A 233 33.01 10.78 -2.07
C PHE A 233 31.58 10.61 -2.56
N VAL A 234 31.43 10.09 -3.77
CA VAL A 234 30.13 9.73 -4.36
C VAL A 234 30.03 8.22 -4.46
N ILE A 235 28.91 7.65 -4.00
CA ILE A 235 28.52 6.27 -4.27
C ILE A 235 27.62 6.27 -5.48
N ALA A 236 27.99 5.48 -6.49
CA ALA A 236 27.19 5.16 -7.66
C ALA A 236 26.88 3.66 -7.63
N ASP A 237 25.76 3.29 -7.03
CA ASP A 237 25.32 1.90 -6.93
C ASP A 237 24.51 1.51 -8.18
N ALA A 238 25.21 0.93 -9.16
CA ALA A 238 24.61 0.44 -10.39
C ALA A 238 24.10 -1.00 -10.19
N GLY A 239 22.82 -1.11 -9.87
CA GLY A 239 22.12 -2.35 -9.57
C GLY A 239 21.42 -2.99 -10.77
N GLY A 240 20.55 -3.95 -10.45
CA GLY A 240 19.77 -4.69 -11.45
C GLY A 240 18.70 -3.82 -12.12
N GLY A 241 17.89 -3.13 -11.33
CA GLY A 241 16.81 -2.26 -11.81
C GLY A 241 17.10 -0.76 -11.63
N THR A 242 17.83 -0.39 -10.59
CA THR A 242 18.10 1.01 -10.25
C THR A 242 19.58 1.34 -10.31
N VAL A 243 19.88 2.61 -10.48
CA VAL A 243 21.19 3.22 -10.30
C VAL A 243 21.03 4.29 -9.21
N ASP A 244 21.57 4.01 -8.03
CA ASP A 244 21.37 4.83 -6.84
C ASP A 244 22.62 5.69 -6.56
N MET A 245 22.41 6.99 -6.38
CA MET A 245 23.47 7.97 -6.18
C MET A 245 23.38 8.64 -4.82
N SER A 246 24.49 8.71 -4.11
CA SER A 246 24.60 9.44 -2.85
C SER A 246 25.97 10.10 -2.72
N THR A 247 25.98 11.36 -2.27
CA THR A 247 27.22 12.10 -2.00
C THR A 247 27.40 12.29 -0.50
N TYR A 248 28.55 11.86 0.03
CA TYR A 248 28.86 11.94 1.46
C TYR A 248 30.09 12.81 1.73
N GLU A 249 30.08 13.47 2.89
CA GLU A 249 31.23 14.14 3.49
C GLU A 249 31.51 13.55 4.87
N VAL A 250 32.78 13.25 5.15
CA VAL A 250 33.24 12.92 6.49
C VAL A 250 33.28 14.20 7.32
N THR A 251 32.43 14.31 8.35
CA THR A 251 32.41 15.47 9.26
C THR A 251 33.36 15.29 10.44
N LYS A 252 33.54 14.04 10.89
CA LYS A 252 34.44 13.66 11.98
C LYS A 252 35.19 12.39 11.61
N SER A 253 36.44 12.28 12.01
CA SER A 253 37.31 11.13 11.68
C SER A 253 37.40 10.08 12.79
N SER A 254 37.00 10.40 14.03
CA SER A 254 37.01 9.44 15.15
C SER A 254 36.04 9.89 16.26
N PRO A 255 34.93 9.15 16.49
CA PRO A 255 34.37 8.16 15.56
C PRO A 255 34.10 8.80 14.18
N VAL A 256 34.10 7.99 13.12
CA VAL A 256 33.74 8.48 11.79
C VAL A 256 32.29 8.97 11.83
N GLU A 257 32.02 10.14 11.28
CA GLU A 257 30.67 10.64 11.09
C GLU A 257 30.53 11.11 9.64
N LEU A 258 29.41 10.75 9.02
CA LEU A 258 29.10 11.08 7.63
C LEU A 258 27.90 12.03 7.58
N ARG A 259 27.96 12.98 6.66
CA ARG A 259 26.85 13.85 6.29
C ARG A 259 26.55 13.71 4.81
N GLU A 260 25.28 13.55 4.47
CA GLU A 260 24.81 13.58 3.09
C GLU A 260 24.88 15.02 2.56
N CYS A 261 25.55 15.23 1.42
CA CYS A 261 25.87 16.56 0.89
C CYS A 261 24.90 17.04 -0.20
N ALA A 262 24.13 16.13 -0.76
CA ALA A 262 23.13 16.41 -1.78
C ALA A 262 21.99 15.40 -1.59
N PRO A 263 20.73 15.76 -1.94
CA PRO A 263 19.66 14.79 -2.00
C PRO A 263 20.07 13.58 -2.85
N PRO A 264 19.86 12.35 -2.37
CA PRO A 264 20.23 11.16 -3.11
C PRO A 264 19.33 11.02 -4.34
N ASP A 265 19.90 10.55 -5.45
CA ASP A 265 19.18 10.33 -6.70
C ASP A 265 19.01 8.82 -6.95
N CYS A 266 17.97 8.43 -7.67
CA CYS A 266 17.67 7.04 -8.02
C CYS A 266 17.13 7.00 -9.45
N ARG A 267 17.88 6.40 -10.36
CA ARG A 267 17.53 6.29 -11.78
C ARG A 267 17.11 4.88 -12.13
N PHE A 268 16.08 4.75 -12.96
CA PHE A 268 15.66 3.48 -13.54
C PHE A 268 16.55 3.15 -14.76
N ALA A 269 17.81 2.85 -14.46
CA ALA A 269 18.90 2.73 -15.44
C ALA A 269 19.76 1.48 -15.17
N GLY A 270 19.24 0.51 -14.40
CA GLY A 270 19.96 -0.71 -14.08
C GLY A 270 20.11 -1.68 -15.25
N SER A 271 20.82 -2.79 -15.02
CA SER A 271 21.12 -3.80 -16.05
C SER A 271 19.91 -4.45 -16.74
N VAL A 272 18.71 -4.39 -16.16
CA VAL A 272 17.47 -4.95 -16.75
C VAL A 272 17.03 -4.15 -17.97
N PHE A 273 17.32 -2.85 -18.03
CA PHE A 273 17.02 -2.01 -19.19
C PHE A 273 17.85 -2.43 -20.42
N VAL A 274 19.08 -2.90 -20.18
CA VAL A 274 19.91 -3.48 -21.22
C VAL A 274 19.30 -4.79 -21.75
N ASP A 275 18.69 -5.60 -20.88
CA ASP A 275 18.02 -6.84 -21.28
C ASP A 275 16.78 -6.57 -22.14
N ILE A 276 16.02 -5.53 -21.81
CA ILE A 276 14.83 -5.11 -22.56
C ILE A 276 15.23 -4.60 -23.94
N ASN A 277 16.23 -3.71 -24.01
CA ASN A 277 16.73 -3.23 -25.29
C ASN A 277 17.39 -4.36 -26.09
N GLY A 278 17.99 -5.35 -25.41
CA GLY A 278 18.48 -6.57 -26.03
C GLY A 278 17.36 -7.39 -26.66
N LEU A 279 16.22 -7.53 -25.98
CA LEU A 279 15.04 -8.22 -26.52
C LEU A 279 14.50 -7.50 -27.76
N GLU A 280 14.37 -6.18 -27.72
CA GLU A 280 13.94 -5.37 -28.86
C GLU A 280 14.91 -5.49 -30.05
N LEU A 281 16.22 -5.48 -29.76
CA LEU A 281 17.25 -5.74 -30.77
C LEU A 281 17.05 -7.11 -31.41
N LEU A 282 16.88 -8.18 -30.61
CA LEU A 282 16.68 -9.53 -31.13
C LEU A 282 15.38 -9.66 -31.94
N GLN A 283 14.27 -9.09 -31.46
CA GLN A 283 12.99 -9.03 -32.19
C GLN A 283 13.17 -8.37 -33.57
N ARG A 284 13.88 -7.23 -33.62
CA ARG A 284 14.17 -6.53 -34.88
C ARG A 284 15.04 -7.38 -35.82
N LYS A 285 16.07 -8.04 -35.28
CA LYS A 285 17.09 -8.76 -36.07
C LYS A 285 16.58 -10.12 -36.57
N LEU A 286 15.78 -10.80 -35.76
CA LEU A 286 15.23 -12.13 -36.05
C LEU A 286 13.82 -12.07 -36.65
N ARG A 287 13.30 -10.88 -36.91
CA ARG A 287 11.96 -10.68 -37.46
C ARG A 287 11.69 -11.54 -38.69
N SER A 288 10.52 -12.17 -38.72
CA SER A 288 10.04 -13.06 -39.78
C SER A 288 10.94 -14.28 -40.04
N SER A 289 11.79 -14.64 -39.07
CA SER A 289 12.55 -15.89 -39.08
C SER A 289 11.87 -16.96 -38.23
N ILE A 290 12.45 -18.16 -38.21
CA ILE A 290 12.00 -19.26 -37.34
C ILE A 290 12.23 -18.98 -35.84
N TYR A 291 12.96 -17.92 -35.51
CA TYR A 291 13.26 -17.49 -34.14
C TYR A 291 12.39 -16.30 -33.71
N ASP A 292 11.46 -15.84 -34.56
CA ASP A 292 10.56 -14.70 -34.31
C ASP A 292 9.30 -15.13 -33.53
N ASP A 293 9.50 -15.89 -32.47
CA ASP A 293 8.43 -16.27 -31.53
C ASP A 293 8.82 -15.87 -30.10
N GLU A 294 7.82 -15.59 -29.29
CA GLU A 294 8.00 -15.01 -27.97
C GLU A 294 8.78 -15.94 -27.02
N GLN A 295 8.58 -17.25 -27.11
CA GLN A 295 9.23 -18.22 -26.24
C GLN A 295 10.72 -18.35 -26.57
N THR A 296 11.05 -18.49 -27.86
CA THR A 296 12.45 -18.53 -28.32
C THR A 296 13.20 -17.27 -27.95
N LEU A 297 12.62 -16.09 -28.20
CA LEU A 297 13.26 -14.82 -27.86
C LEU A 297 13.49 -14.66 -26.35
N LYS A 298 12.52 -15.06 -25.52
CA LYS A 298 12.68 -15.07 -24.06
C LYS A 298 13.79 -16.04 -23.62
N GLY A 299 13.87 -17.22 -24.22
CA GLY A 299 14.96 -18.18 -23.99
C GLY A 299 16.32 -17.60 -24.34
N LEU A 300 16.48 -17.03 -25.55
CA LEU A 300 17.72 -16.38 -25.98
C LEU A 300 18.17 -15.27 -25.02
N ILE A 301 17.22 -14.47 -24.52
CA ILE A 301 17.52 -13.41 -23.55
C ILE A 301 17.94 -13.98 -22.19
N ASN A 302 17.19 -14.93 -21.65
CA ASN A 302 17.43 -15.47 -20.31
C ASN A 302 18.68 -16.37 -20.26
N ASP A 303 18.92 -17.17 -21.29
CA ASP A 303 19.90 -18.25 -21.23
C ASP A 303 21.26 -17.86 -21.81
N GLU A 304 21.30 -16.91 -22.76
CA GLU A 304 22.53 -16.54 -23.48
C GLU A 304 22.85 -15.03 -23.41
N PHE A 305 21.87 -14.14 -23.59
CA PHE A 305 22.14 -12.69 -23.54
C PHE A 305 22.50 -12.21 -22.13
N LYS A 306 21.61 -12.46 -21.15
CA LYS A 306 21.76 -12.05 -19.74
C LYS A 306 22.98 -12.68 -19.08
N THR A 307 23.25 -13.94 -19.40
CA THR A 307 24.24 -14.78 -18.71
C THR A 307 25.66 -14.57 -19.24
N LYS A 308 25.81 -14.33 -20.55
CA LYS A 308 27.12 -14.21 -21.23
C LYS A 308 27.23 -12.91 -22.02
N THR A 309 26.48 -12.76 -23.11
CA THR A 309 26.68 -11.71 -24.13
C THR A 309 26.75 -10.30 -23.52
N LYS A 310 25.78 -9.95 -22.66
CA LYS A 310 25.72 -8.65 -21.96
C LYS A 310 26.89 -8.45 -20.99
N LYS A 311 27.27 -9.50 -20.25
CA LYS A 311 28.30 -9.42 -19.20
C LYS A 311 29.70 -9.28 -19.78
N GLU A 312 29.96 -9.95 -20.89
CA GLU A 312 31.26 -9.97 -21.57
C GLU A 312 31.48 -8.77 -22.50
N PHE A 313 30.40 -8.09 -22.92
CA PHE A 313 30.49 -6.93 -23.81
C PHE A 313 31.37 -5.83 -23.21
N ASN A 314 32.41 -5.47 -23.95
CA ASN A 314 33.45 -4.52 -23.58
C ASN A 314 33.57 -3.35 -24.58
N GLY A 315 32.62 -3.22 -25.52
CA GLY A 315 32.68 -2.26 -26.62
C GLY A 315 33.13 -2.84 -27.96
N GLU A 316 33.33 -4.16 -28.03
CA GLU A 316 33.54 -4.89 -29.29
C GLU A 316 32.31 -5.72 -29.68
N ARG A 317 32.36 -6.43 -30.81
CA ARG A 317 31.27 -7.33 -31.24
C ARG A 317 30.97 -8.41 -30.19
N GLY A 318 29.71 -8.85 -30.13
CA GLY A 318 29.27 -9.98 -29.31
C GLY A 318 28.76 -11.15 -30.14
N LEU A 319 28.78 -12.34 -29.54
CA LEU A 319 28.23 -13.56 -30.12
C LEU A 319 27.12 -14.09 -29.22
N LEU A 320 25.94 -14.27 -29.78
CA LEU A 320 24.80 -14.86 -29.08
C LEU A 320 24.52 -16.25 -29.67
N LYS A 321 24.51 -17.29 -28.84
CA LYS A 321 24.22 -18.65 -29.29
C LYS A 321 22.71 -18.79 -29.56
N VAL A 322 22.35 -19.19 -30.78
CA VAL A 322 20.96 -19.36 -31.24
C VAL A 322 20.63 -20.80 -31.63
N GLY A 323 21.64 -21.67 -31.71
CA GLY A 323 21.45 -23.05 -32.13
C GLY A 323 22.70 -23.91 -31.97
N ASP A 324 22.71 -25.05 -32.66
CA ASP A 324 23.84 -25.95 -32.69
C ASP A 324 24.93 -25.47 -33.68
N ARG A 325 26.06 -26.19 -33.73
CA ARG A 325 27.16 -25.83 -34.65
C ARG A 325 26.81 -25.92 -36.13
N ARG A 326 25.70 -26.59 -36.49
CA ARG A 326 25.25 -26.77 -37.88
C ARG A 326 24.28 -25.66 -38.30
N THR A 327 23.61 -25.02 -37.35
CA THR A 327 22.75 -23.87 -37.59
C THR A 327 23.50 -22.76 -38.32
N ARG A 328 22.99 -22.38 -39.50
CA ARG A 328 23.55 -21.33 -40.36
C ARG A 328 22.44 -20.61 -41.11
N ASP A 329 22.43 -19.29 -40.98
CA ASP A 329 21.62 -18.38 -41.79
C ASP A 329 22.46 -17.12 -42.06
N ASP A 330 23.06 -17.05 -43.25
CA ASP A 330 23.94 -15.93 -43.60
C ASP A 330 23.18 -14.60 -43.75
N LYS A 331 21.86 -14.62 -43.99
CA LYS A 331 21.06 -13.39 -44.11
C LYS A 331 20.83 -12.75 -42.74
N LEU A 332 20.63 -13.57 -41.72
CA LEU A 332 20.48 -13.13 -40.33
C LEU A 332 21.83 -12.92 -39.62
N GLY A 333 22.94 -13.27 -40.27
CA GLY A 333 24.28 -13.21 -39.66
C GLY A 333 24.54 -14.36 -38.67
N ILE A 334 23.83 -15.48 -38.82
CA ILE A 334 23.98 -16.69 -38.01
C ILE A 334 24.99 -17.62 -38.66
N ARG A 335 26.09 -17.93 -37.96
CA ARG A 335 27.12 -18.87 -38.41
C ARG A 335 27.56 -19.78 -37.26
N ALA A 336 27.63 -21.08 -37.54
CA ALA A 336 28.05 -22.09 -36.57
C ALA A 336 27.26 -22.04 -35.24
N GLY A 337 25.96 -21.72 -35.32
CA GLY A 337 25.08 -21.59 -34.15
C GLY A 337 25.12 -20.24 -33.44
N PHE A 338 25.88 -19.26 -33.92
CA PHE A 338 25.99 -17.95 -33.29
C PHE A 338 25.46 -16.84 -34.19
N LEU A 339 24.58 -16.01 -33.63
CA LEU A 339 24.18 -14.72 -34.16
C LEU A 339 25.26 -13.68 -33.82
N MET A 340 25.79 -13.01 -34.85
CA MET A 340 26.73 -11.91 -34.68
C MET A 340 25.99 -10.62 -34.33
N LEU A 341 26.33 -10.02 -33.19
CA LEU A 341 25.86 -8.69 -32.78
C LEU A 341 27.01 -7.69 -32.91
N THR A 342 26.78 -6.59 -33.60
CA THR A 342 27.81 -5.57 -33.80
C THR A 342 28.05 -4.78 -32.51
N SER A 343 29.17 -4.05 -32.46
CA SER A 343 29.43 -3.13 -31.35
C SER A 343 28.33 -2.08 -31.21
N ASP A 344 27.89 -1.48 -32.32
CA ASP A 344 26.88 -0.42 -32.29
C ASP A 344 25.52 -0.92 -31.80
N GLU A 345 25.13 -2.11 -32.22
CA GLU A 345 23.87 -2.75 -31.77
C GLU A 345 23.88 -3.01 -30.27
N LEU A 346 24.98 -3.58 -29.74
CA LEU A 346 25.12 -3.81 -28.31
C LEU A 346 25.26 -2.51 -27.54
N ALA A 347 25.99 -1.53 -28.06
CA ALA A 347 26.14 -0.20 -27.47
C ALA A 347 24.79 0.52 -27.34
N GLU A 348 23.92 0.42 -28.36
CA GLU A 348 22.55 0.95 -28.36
C GLU A 348 21.76 0.41 -27.16
N CYS A 349 21.90 -0.89 -26.83
CA CYS A 349 21.21 -1.48 -25.68
C CYS A 349 21.58 -0.84 -24.33
N PHE A 350 22.78 -0.26 -24.19
CA PHE A 350 23.25 0.37 -22.96
C PHE A 350 23.03 1.89 -22.93
N ALA A 351 22.62 2.51 -24.04
CA ALA A 351 22.66 3.95 -24.23
C ALA A 351 21.90 4.72 -23.13
N SER A 352 20.66 4.35 -22.85
CA SER A 352 19.84 4.99 -21.81
C SER A 352 20.48 4.85 -20.42
N SER A 353 21.00 3.67 -20.11
CA SER A 353 21.63 3.41 -18.81
C SER A 353 22.89 4.24 -18.60
N VAL A 354 23.71 4.40 -19.64
CA VAL A 354 24.92 5.24 -19.61
C VAL A 354 24.54 6.70 -19.43
N VAL A 355 23.63 7.23 -20.24
CA VAL A 355 23.21 8.65 -20.22
C VAL A 355 22.65 9.03 -18.85
N GLU A 356 21.67 8.28 -18.34
CA GLU A 356 21.04 8.56 -17.04
C GLU A 356 22.05 8.51 -15.88
N THR A 357 22.99 7.56 -15.92
CA THR A 357 24.03 7.44 -14.90
C THR A 357 25.00 8.64 -14.94
N VAL A 358 25.42 9.07 -16.14
CA VAL A 358 26.28 10.25 -16.32
C VAL A 358 25.59 11.51 -15.81
N ASP A 359 24.34 11.72 -16.20
CA ASP A 359 23.57 12.91 -15.81
C ASP A 359 23.34 12.96 -14.30
N SER A 360 23.03 11.83 -13.69
CA SER A 360 22.86 11.73 -12.24
C SER A 360 24.18 12.03 -11.49
N ILE A 361 25.32 11.49 -11.95
CA ILE A 361 26.64 11.81 -11.38
C ILE A 361 26.93 13.32 -11.50
N LYS A 362 26.73 13.92 -12.69
CA LYS A 362 26.95 15.35 -12.89
C LYS A 362 26.03 16.20 -12.01
N GLY A 363 24.77 15.79 -11.85
CA GLY A 363 23.79 16.43 -10.96
C GLY A 363 24.24 16.43 -9.49
N GLN A 364 24.75 15.29 -8.99
CA GLN A 364 25.30 15.19 -7.63
C GLN A 364 26.45 16.18 -7.39
N PHE A 365 27.36 16.34 -8.36
CA PHE A 365 28.45 17.33 -8.28
C PHE A 365 27.94 18.77 -8.31
N ALA A 366 26.95 19.06 -9.15
CA ALA A 366 26.36 20.40 -9.25
C ALA A 366 25.70 20.83 -7.93
N VAL A 367 24.93 19.93 -7.29
CA VAL A 367 24.21 20.24 -6.05
C VAL A 367 25.16 20.27 -4.85
N SER A 368 26.05 19.27 -4.71
CA SER A 368 26.97 19.19 -3.55
C SER A 368 28.10 20.22 -3.59
N ARG A 369 28.30 20.90 -4.73
CA ARG A 369 29.43 21.81 -5.00
C ARG A 369 30.79 21.19 -4.65
N SER A 370 30.92 19.89 -4.92
CA SER A 370 32.12 19.12 -4.61
C SER A 370 33.24 19.39 -5.61
N ASP A 371 34.49 19.37 -5.14
CA ASP A 371 35.67 19.48 -6.00
C ASP A 371 35.83 18.19 -6.84
N LYS A 372 35.52 18.28 -8.13
CA LYS A 372 35.54 17.16 -9.10
C LYS A 372 36.86 16.37 -9.08
N LYS A 373 37.99 17.03 -8.79
CA LYS A 373 39.32 16.39 -8.79
C LYS A 373 39.67 15.69 -7.48
N LYS A 374 38.99 16.03 -6.38
CA LYS A 374 39.28 15.49 -5.02
C LYS A 374 38.22 14.53 -4.51
N THR A 375 37.05 14.51 -5.14
CA THR A 375 35.92 13.66 -4.76
C THR A 375 35.85 12.46 -5.71
N PRO A 376 36.30 11.26 -5.29
CA PRO A 376 36.16 10.06 -6.12
C PRO A 376 34.69 9.63 -6.23
N VAL A 377 34.36 9.05 -7.37
CA VAL A 377 33.10 8.31 -7.58
C VAL A 377 33.42 6.81 -7.48
N TRP A 378 32.80 6.12 -6.52
CA TRP A 378 32.90 4.67 -6.38
C TRP A 378 31.69 4.01 -7.04
N LEU A 379 31.95 3.33 -8.15
CA LEU A 379 30.96 2.56 -8.89
C LEU A 379 30.85 1.16 -8.28
N VAL A 380 29.68 0.85 -7.74
CA VAL A 380 29.38 -0.39 -6.99
C VAL A 380 28.10 -1.03 -7.51
N GLY A 381 27.71 -2.19 -6.96
CA GLY A 381 26.53 -2.92 -7.42
C GLY A 381 26.83 -3.98 -8.48
N GLY A 382 25.80 -4.73 -8.87
CA GLY A 382 25.95 -5.86 -9.82
C GLY A 382 26.25 -5.42 -11.26
N PHE A 383 25.68 -4.29 -11.69
CA PHE A 383 25.86 -3.78 -13.05
C PHE A 383 27.21 -3.06 -13.23
N ALA A 384 27.79 -2.55 -12.15
CA ALA A 384 29.17 -2.03 -12.12
C ALA A 384 30.23 -3.05 -12.56
N ALA A 385 29.91 -4.36 -12.56
CA ALA A 385 30.80 -5.38 -13.09
C ALA A 385 30.98 -5.29 -14.62
N SER A 386 30.04 -4.66 -15.35
CA SER A 386 30.11 -4.51 -16.80
C SER A 386 31.35 -3.68 -17.21
N PRO A 387 32.26 -4.25 -18.04
CA PRO A 387 33.42 -3.51 -18.50
C PRO A 387 33.01 -2.36 -19.44
N TYR A 388 31.99 -2.57 -20.28
CA TYR A 388 31.47 -1.52 -21.16
C TYR A 388 30.89 -0.33 -20.39
N LEU A 389 30.05 -0.57 -19.38
CA LEU A 389 29.48 0.52 -18.56
C LEU A 389 30.60 1.36 -17.93
N LEU A 390 31.57 0.72 -17.27
CA LEU A 390 32.69 1.41 -16.64
C LEU A 390 33.49 2.26 -17.65
N GLY A 391 33.82 1.70 -18.82
CA GLY A 391 34.56 2.40 -19.87
C GLY A 391 33.83 3.63 -20.39
N ARG A 392 32.53 3.50 -20.67
CA ARG A 392 31.70 4.62 -21.16
C ARG A 392 31.51 5.72 -20.11
N LEU A 393 31.34 5.37 -18.84
CA LEU A 393 31.27 6.35 -17.76
C LEU A 393 32.60 7.10 -17.59
N GLN A 394 33.74 6.40 -17.70
CA GLN A 394 35.06 7.04 -17.66
C GLN A 394 35.24 8.04 -18.80
N GLU A 395 34.96 7.63 -20.04
CA GLU A 395 35.05 8.47 -21.24
C GLU A 395 34.13 9.71 -21.14
N ALA A 396 32.88 9.53 -20.69
CA ALA A 396 31.91 10.63 -20.62
C ALA A 396 32.16 11.63 -19.48
N LEU A 397 32.86 11.23 -18.43
CA LEU A 397 33.12 12.04 -17.22
C LEU A 397 34.54 12.62 -17.18
N GLU A 398 35.47 12.10 -17.99
CA GLU A 398 36.84 12.61 -18.10
C GLU A 398 36.92 14.10 -18.51
N PRO A 399 36.13 14.62 -19.47
CA PRO A 399 36.15 16.05 -19.82
C PRO A 399 35.76 16.97 -18.66
N ASP A 400 34.95 16.46 -17.71
CA ASP A 400 34.57 17.15 -16.49
C ASP A 400 35.62 17.05 -15.37
N GLY A 401 36.66 16.23 -15.56
CA GLY A 401 37.67 15.94 -14.55
C GLY A 401 37.17 15.09 -13.38
N ILE A 402 36.08 14.34 -13.57
CA ILE A 402 35.48 13.47 -12.55
C ILE A 402 36.10 12.08 -12.64
N LEU A 403 36.67 11.62 -11.53
CA LEU A 403 37.34 10.32 -11.47
C LEU A 403 36.40 9.23 -10.97
N ILE A 404 35.99 8.33 -11.86
CA ILE A 404 35.24 7.12 -11.50
C ILE A 404 36.17 5.91 -11.34
N ARG A 405 35.96 5.19 -10.23
CA ARG A 405 36.71 3.98 -9.87
C ARG A 405 35.75 2.87 -9.53
N ARG A 406 36.09 1.67 -9.96
CA ARG A 406 35.46 0.44 -9.50
C ARG A 406 36.37 -0.23 -8.46
N PRO A 407 35.89 -0.45 -7.24
CA PRO A 407 36.62 -1.21 -6.24
C PRO A 407 36.92 -2.66 -6.67
N ASP A 408 38.13 -3.17 -6.36
CA ASP A 408 38.54 -4.55 -6.68
C ASP A 408 37.94 -5.60 -5.74
N THR A 409 37.42 -5.19 -4.58
CA THR A 409 36.68 -6.09 -3.69
C THR A 409 35.33 -6.44 -4.31
N ASN A 410 34.88 -7.68 -4.18
CA ASN A 410 33.57 -8.12 -4.67
C ASN A 410 32.45 -7.40 -3.87
N LEU A 411 32.15 -6.17 -4.27
CA LEU A 411 31.15 -5.29 -3.69
C LEU A 411 29.74 -5.60 -4.15
N ALA A 412 29.51 -6.70 -4.88
CA ALA A 412 28.15 -7.18 -5.09
C ALA A 412 27.42 -7.36 -3.73
N LYS A 413 28.16 -7.62 -2.65
CA LYS A 413 27.65 -7.82 -1.27
C LYS A 413 27.58 -6.55 -0.44
N ALA A 414 27.87 -5.39 -1.03
CA ALA A 414 28.04 -4.13 -0.30
C ALA A 414 26.78 -3.74 0.48
N VAL A 415 25.59 -3.94 -0.10
CA VAL A 415 24.33 -3.57 0.55
C VAL A 415 24.03 -4.45 1.77
N ALA A 416 24.07 -5.78 1.65
CA ALA A 416 23.78 -6.67 2.77
C ALA A 416 24.78 -6.51 3.94
N ASN A 417 26.08 -6.39 3.62
CA ASN A 417 27.11 -6.11 4.64
C ASN A 417 26.91 -4.71 5.25
N GLY A 418 26.67 -3.72 4.40
CA GLY A 418 26.42 -2.33 4.78
C GLY A 418 25.20 -2.18 5.68
N ALA A 419 24.17 -3.01 5.50
CA ALA A 419 22.98 -3.03 6.35
C ALA A 419 23.31 -3.46 7.79
N ILE A 420 24.20 -4.43 7.97
CA ILE A 420 24.69 -4.79 9.31
C ILE A 420 25.52 -3.65 9.90
N LEU A 421 26.44 -3.08 9.13
CA LEU A 421 27.29 -1.97 9.57
C LEU A 421 26.46 -0.72 9.94
N HIS A 422 25.38 -0.47 9.21
CA HIS A 422 24.42 0.60 9.50
C HIS A 422 23.80 0.42 10.89
N PHE A 423 23.36 -0.80 11.19
CA PHE A 423 22.81 -1.13 12.51
C PHE A 423 23.83 -1.01 13.64
N LEU A 424 25.07 -1.43 13.41
CA LEU A 424 26.13 -1.42 14.42
C LEU A 424 26.67 -0.02 14.72
N ASP A 425 26.94 0.77 13.68
CA ASP A 425 27.73 1.98 13.81
C ASP A 425 26.93 3.29 13.66
N ASN A 426 25.82 3.24 12.91
CA ASN A 426 24.96 4.38 12.59
C ASN A 426 25.74 5.68 12.27
N LEU A 427 26.67 5.61 11.32
CA LEU A 427 27.64 6.69 11.06
C LEU A 427 27.04 7.95 10.40
N VAL A 428 25.88 7.83 9.74
CA VAL A 428 25.23 8.98 9.08
C VAL A 428 24.42 9.75 10.12
N THR A 429 25.04 10.76 10.72
CA THR A 429 24.50 11.45 11.91
C THR A 429 23.62 12.64 11.59
N SER A 430 23.67 13.16 10.35
CA SER A 430 22.89 14.32 9.91
C SER A 430 22.39 14.14 8.49
N ARG A 431 21.06 14.26 8.34
CA ARG A 431 20.34 14.33 7.05
C ARG A 431 19.64 15.67 6.93
N ALA A 432 19.02 15.93 5.78
CA ALA A 432 18.08 17.03 5.61
C ALA A 432 16.67 16.48 5.33
N CYS A 433 15.63 17.12 5.86
CA CYS A 433 14.24 16.83 5.48
C CYS A 433 14.10 16.96 3.96
N LYS A 434 13.69 15.88 3.28
CA LYS A 434 13.54 15.88 1.81
C LYS A 434 12.33 16.68 1.36
N THR A 435 11.29 16.66 2.18
CA THR A 435 10.01 17.35 1.96
C THR A 435 9.62 18.06 3.24
N SER A 436 8.73 19.03 3.11
CA SER A 436 8.12 19.69 4.27
C SER A 436 6.96 18.84 4.78
N TYR A 437 6.86 18.63 6.08
CA TYR A 437 5.82 17.87 6.75
C TYR A 437 5.04 18.73 7.72
N GLY A 438 3.74 18.53 7.79
CA GLY A 438 2.87 19.33 8.63
C GLY A 438 1.44 18.83 8.64
N THR A 439 0.55 19.60 9.26
CA THR A 439 -0.88 19.29 9.28
C THR A 439 -1.70 20.51 8.90
N THR A 440 -3.01 20.34 8.76
CA THR A 440 -3.92 21.47 8.60
C THR A 440 -4.42 21.95 9.95
N CYS A 441 -4.42 23.25 10.17
CA CYS A 441 -4.98 23.87 11.36
C CYS A 441 -5.70 25.19 11.02
N SER A 442 -6.33 25.80 12.02
CA SER A 442 -6.81 27.18 11.93
C SER A 442 -5.95 28.07 12.80
N VAL A 443 -5.69 29.29 12.35
CA VAL A 443 -4.87 30.28 13.07
C VAL A 443 -5.74 31.49 13.46
N PRO A 444 -5.37 32.29 14.49
CA PRO A 444 -6.12 33.47 14.86
C PRO A 444 -6.27 34.45 13.68
N PHE A 445 -7.49 34.94 13.45
CA PHE A 445 -7.77 35.92 12.42
C PHE A 445 -7.21 37.29 12.83
N ASN A 446 -6.40 37.88 11.95
CA ASN A 446 -5.86 39.23 12.12
C ASN A 446 -6.23 40.09 10.91
N ILE A 447 -7.17 41.02 11.12
CA ILE A 447 -7.66 41.94 10.09
C ILE A 447 -6.57 42.87 9.53
N LEU A 448 -5.44 43.04 10.23
CA LEU A 448 -4.33 43.86 9.76
C LEU A 448 -3.54 43.16 8.63
N LEU A 449 -3.59 41.83 8.55
CA LEU A 449 -2.93 41.06 7.50
C LEU A 449 -3.77 41.10 6.21
N SER A 450 -3.20 41.62 5.12
CA SER A 450 -3.88 41.67 3.81
C SER A 450 -4.33 40.29 3.34
N ASP A 451 -3.52 39.27 3.59
CA ASP A 451 -3.75 37.88 3.24
C ASP A 451 -4.96 37.27 3.96
N HIS A 452 -5.20 37.68 5.21
CA HIS A 452 -6.40 37.32 5.96
C HIS A 452 -7.63 38.10 5.50
N ARG A 453 -7.47 39.40 5.17
CA ARG A 453 -8.58 40.23 4.65
C ARG A 453 -9.12 39.72 3.33
N GLN A 454 -8.26 39.20 2.47
CA GLN A 454 -8.65 38.62 1.19
C GLN A 454 -9.45 37.32 1.33
N ARG A 455 -9.39 36.68 2.51
CA ARG A 455 -10.01 35.38 2.83
C ARG A 455 -10.97 35.48 4.01
N MET A 456 -11.63 36.62 4.16
CA MET A 456 -12.57 36.84 5.28
C MET A 456 -13.71 35.82 5.30
N GLU A 457 -14.05 35.23 4.15
CA GLU A 457 -15.02 34.15 4.01
C GLU A 457 -14.60 32.82 4.69
N LEU A 458 -13.30 32.65 4.97
CA LEU A 458 -12.76 31.49 5.71
C LEU A 458 -12.72 31.73 7.23
N VAL A 459 -13.15 32.91 7.69
CA VAL A 459 -13.14 33.26 9.11
C VAL A 459 -14.30 32.59 9.81
N HIS A 460 -14.00 31.92 10.92
CA HIS A 460 -14.98 31.26 11.76
C HIS A 460 -14.80 31.67 13.23
N PRO A 461 -15.88 31.68 14.03
CA PRO A 461 -15.80 31.99 15.45
C PRO A 461 -15.18 30.82 16.23
N GLY A 462 -14.19 31.11 17.06
CA GLY A 462 -13.67 30.21 18.10
C GLY A 462 -14.01 30.74 19.50
N THR A 463 -13.60 30.01 20.53
CA THR A 463 -14.00 30.33 21.91
C THR A 463 -13.27 31.52 22.54
N ASP A 464 -12.11 31.90 22.01
CA ASP A 464 -11.27 33.02 22.48
C ASP A 464 -10.99 34.06 21.38
N GLY A 465 -11.72 34.01 20.27
CA GLY A 465 -11.57 34.96 19.16
C GLY A 465 -12.08 34.40 17.84
N SER A 466 -11.80 35.11 16.75
CA SER A 466 -12.05 34.61 15.40
C SER A 466 -10.82 33.90 14.88
N TYR A 467 -11.02 32.78 14.18
CA TYR A 467 -9.97 31.99 13.55
C TYR A 467 -10.18 31.95 12.04
N ILE A 468 -9.12 31.65 11.29
CA ILE A 468 -9.14 31.52 9.83
C ILE A 468 -8.36 30.27 9.43
N GLY A 469 -8.86 29.52 8.45
CA GLY A 469 -8.22 28.28 8.00
C GLY A 469 -9.06 27.52 6.96
N PRO A 470 -8.62 26.33 6.52
CA PRO A 470 -7.41 25.63 6.95
C PRO A 470 -6.13 26.21 6.33
N VAL A 471 -5.12 26.41 7.17
CA VAL A 471 -3.73 26.66 6.76
C VAL A 471 -2.91 25.39 6.93
N PHE A 472 -1.91 25.20 6.07
CA PHE A 472 -0.86 24.21 6.30
C PHE A 472 0.12 24.77 7.33
N ASP A 473 0.26 24.07 8.44
CA ASP A 473 1.20 24.38 9.48
C ASP A 473 2.37 23.41 9.41
N CYS A 474 3.55 23.93 9.07
CA CYS A 474 4.74 23.15 8.78
C CYS A 474 5.45 22.80 10.10
N ILE A 475 5.48 21.51 10.44
CA ILE A 475 6.16 20.99 11.63
C ILE A 475 7.65 20.74 11.35
N ALA A 476 7.98 20.28 10.14
CA ALA A 476 9.36 20.06 9.70
C ALA A 476 9.53 20.54 8.25
N GLU A 477 10.38 21.53 8.00
CA GLU A 477 10.56 22.13 6.67
C GLU A 477 11.58 21.37 5.81
N LYS A 478 11.37 21.32 4.49
CA LYS A 478 12.36 20.82 3.51
C LYS A 478 13.71 21.51 3.72
N GLY A 479 14.77 20.72 3.78
CA GLY A 479 16.12 21.19 4.06
C GLY A 479 16.47 21.29 5.56
N ALA A 480 15.51 21.16 6.48
CA ALA A 480 15.79 21.20 7.91
C ALA A 480 16.75 20.06 8.29
N PRO A 481 17.83 20.34 9.05
CA PRO A 481 18.75 19.30 9.48
C PRO A 481 18.01 18.33 10.42
N ILE A 482 18.20 17.03 10.18
CA ILE A 482 17.70 15.93 10.98
C ILE A 482 18.90 15.28 11.68
N GLY A 483 18.97 15.42 13.01
CA GLY A 483 19.88 14.64 13.85
C GLY A 483 19.29 13.29 14.29
N VAL A 484 20.14 12.36 14.76
CA VAL A 484 19.81 10.98 15.17
C VAL A 484 18.69 10.85 16.22
N ALA A 485 18.36 11.93 16.94
CA ALA A 485 17.28 11.97 17.94
C ALA A 485 16.45 13.28 17.88
N GLN A 486 16.44 13.95 16.73
CA GLN A 486 15.74 15.22 16.59
C GLN A 486 14.24 14.99 16.40
N VAL A 487 13.46 15.54 17.32
CA VAL A 487 12.00 15.54 17.25
C VAL A 487 11.55 16.94 16.85
N PHE A 488 10.89 17.04 15.71
CA PHE A 488 10.13 18.22 15.32
C PHE A 488 8.77 18.15 15.99
N ARG A 489 8.28 19.26 16.51
CA ARG A 489 7.01 19.27 17.24
C ARG A 489 6.33 20.60 17.08
N GLU A 490 5.02 20.56 16.96
CA GLU A 490 4.14 21.72 17.09
C GLU A 490 2.98 21.38 18.02
N SER A 491 2.50 22.41 18.73
CA SER A 491 1.45 22.28 19.73
C SER A 491 0.12 22.75 19.18
N TYR A 492 -0.91 21.93 19.37
CA TYR A 492 -2.27 22.16 18.90
C TYR A 492 -3.27 22.01 20.05
N PHE A 493 -4.48 22.50 19.83
CA PHE A 493 -5.59 22.25 20.74
C PHE A 493 -6.89 22.00 19.97
N LYS A 494 -7.83 21.32 20.62
CA LYS A 494 -9.21 21.18 20.16
C LYS A 494 -10.16 21.74 21.21
N GLU A 495 -11.07 22.60 20.77
CA GLU A 495 -12.16 23.15 21.61
C GLU A 495 -13.31 22.14 21.68
N LEU A 496 -13.85 21.92 22.88
CA LEU A 496 -14.88 20.92 23.16
C LEU A 496 -16.00 21.52 24.00
N PHE A 497 -17.24 21.40 23.53
CA PHE A 497 -18.41 21.96 24.22
C PHE A 497 -19.10 20.92 25.11
N TYR A 498 -19.84 21.39 26.12
CA TYR A 498 -20.62 20.53 27.03
C TYR A 498 -21.53 19.55 26.26
N LYS A 499 -21.39 18.25 26.57
CA LYS A 499 -21.98 17.05 25.91
C LYS A 499 -21.37 16.61 24.57
N GLU A 500 -20.39 17.30 24.00
CA GLU A 500 -19.64 16.78 22.86
C GLU A 500 -18.54 15.83 23.35
N SER A 501 -18.44 14.65 22.73
CA SER A 501 -17.36 13.71 23.01
C SER A 501 -16.21 13.94 22.02
N ALA A 502 -14.99 14.05 22.55
CA ALA A 502 -13.76 14.07 21.77
C ALA A 502 -12.99 12.77 21.94
N GLU A 503 -13.72 11.67 22.12
CA GLU A 503 -13.12 10.36 22.35
C GLU A 503 -12.10 10.03 21.28
N HIS A 504 -12.30 10.49 20.04
CA HIS A 504 -11.37 10.27 18.94
C HIS A 504 -11.03 11.60 18.24
N PHE A 505 -9.74 11.90 18.17
CA PHE A 505 -9.18 12.97 17.34
C PHE A 505 -8.48 12.36 16.15
N THR A 506 -8.75 12.90 14.96
CA THR A 506 -8.11 12.49 13.72
C THR A 506 -7.64 13.73 12.98
N THR A 507 -6.38 13.72 12.52
CA THR A 507 -5.87 14.72 11.58
C THR A 507 -5.03 14.05 10.50
N GLU A 508 -4.78 14.75 9.40
CA GLU A 508 -3.90 14.29 8.32
C GLU A 508 -2.51 14.89 8.48
N LEU A 509 -1.48 14.03 8.46
CA LEU A 509 -0.11 14.45 8.23
C LEU A 509 0.06 14.59 6.71
N LEU A 510 0.43 15.78 6.27
CA LEU A 510 0.62 16.14 4.88
C LEU A 510 2.11 16.35 4.61
N CYS A 511 2.54 16.08 3.38
CA CYS A 511 3.86 16.48 2.90
C CYS A 511 3.77 17.36 1.65
N TYR A 512 4.78 18.21 1.49
CA TYR A 512 4.97 19.10 0.34
C TYR A 512 6.41 18.97 -0.18
N ASP A 513 6.54 18.64 -1.47
CA ASP A 513 7.84 18.44 -2.14
C ASP A 513 8.18 19.53 -3.18
N GLY A 514 7.38 20.60 -3.24
CA GLY A 514 7.66 21.70 -4.16
C GLY A 514 8.80 22.63 -3.70
N ASP A 515 8.87 23.79 -4.34
CA ASP A 515 9.83 24.85 -4.03
C ASP A 515 9.46 25.61 -2.75
N LEU A 516 10.47 26.10 -2.04
CA LEU A 516 10.26 26.96 -0.87
C LEU A 516 9.99 28.41 -1.31
N PRO A 517 9.16 29.18 -0.55
CA PRO A 517 8.51 28.81 0.70
C PRO A 517 7.27 27.93 0.51
N VAL A 518 6.98 27.07 1.50
CA VAL A 518 5.80 26.18 1.46
C VAL A 518 4.51 27.01 1.40
N PRO A 519 3.56 26.68 0.50
CA PRO A 519 2.28 27.38 0.44
C PRO A 519 1.51 27.28 1.76
N ARG A 520 1.10 28.42 2.31
CA ARG A 520 0.41 28.47 3.61
C ARG A 520 -1.06 28.06 3.53
N TRP A 521 -1.78 28.48 2.48
CA TRP A 521 -3.22 28.23 2.35
C TRP A 521 -3.47 26.88 1.69
N TYR A 522 -3.94 25.92 2.50
CA TYR A 522 -4.06 24.53 2.09
C TYR A 522 -5.07 24.37 0.95
N ASN A 523 -6.27 24.94 1.08
CA ASN A 523 -7.34 24.75 0.09
C ASN A 523 -6.94 25.21 -1.34
N GLU A 524 -6.20 26.32 -1.45
CA GLU A 524 -5.74 26.87 -2.74
C GLU A 524 -4.60 26.08 -3.37
N ASN A 525 -3.90 25.27 -2.57
CA ASN A 525 -2.71 24.55 -2.97
C ASN A 525 -2.86 23.05 -2.71
N LYS A 526 -4.09 22.56 -2.58
CA LYS A 526 -4.39 21.20 -2.12
C LYS A 526 -3.69 20.15 -2.98
N ASN A 527 -3.69 20.35 -4.30
CA ASN A 527 -3.01 19.52 -5.28
C ASN A 527 -1.47 19.45 -5.11
N LYS A 528 -0.87 20.38 -4.37
CA LYS A 528 0.58 20.38 -4.09
C LYS A 528 0.95 19.60 -2.82
N PHE A 529 -0.03 19.20 -2.02
CA PHE A 529 0.18 18.42 -0.79
C PHE A 529 -0.23 16.96 -1.01
N LYS A 530 0.57 16.04 -0.48
CA LYS A 530 0.23 14.61 -0.44
C LYS A 530 -0.04 14.20 0.99
N THR A 531 -1.16 13.51 1.22
CA THR A 531 -1.43 12.93 2.53
C THR A 531 -0.46 11.80 2.78
N VAL A 532 0.32 11.92 3.85
CA VAL A 532 1.21 10.87 4.33
C VAL A 532 0.36 9.87 5.11
N CYS A 533 -0.17 10.24 6.30
CA CYS A 533 -1.05 9.40 7.17
C CYS A 533 -2.25 10.18 7.68
N LYS A 534 -3.21 9.42 8.20
CA LYS A 534 -4.08 9.89 9.28
C LYS A 534 -3.45 9.58 10.65
N LEU A 535 -3.34 10.61 11.49
CA LEU A 535 -2.95 10.51 12.89
C LEU A 535 -4.22 10.44 13.72
N GLU A 536 -4.36 9.39 14.52
CA GLU A 536 -5.52 9.17 15.39
C GLU A 536 -5.09 9.12 16.85
N ALA A 537 -5.84 9.78 17.73
CA ALA A 537 -5.61 9.78 19.17
C ALA A 537 -6.93 9.64 19.92
N ASP A 538 -6.93 8.73 20.90
CA ASP A 538 -8.01 8.65 21.88
C ASP A 538 -7.77 9.71 22.98
N LEU A 539 -8.57 10.77 22.96
CA LEU A 539 -8.49 11.87 23.92
C LEU A 539 -9.57 11.78 25.01
N SER A 540 -10.22 10.62 25.16
CA SER A 540 -11.27 10.39 26.18
C SER A 540 -10.79 10.69 27.60
N GLU A 541 -9.53 10.37 27.93
CA GLU A 541 -8.94 10.66 29.25
C GLU A 541 -8.89 12.18 29.55
N LEU A 542 -8.58 13.01 28.55
CA LEU A 542 -8.62 14.48 28.65
C LEU A 542 -10.06 15.01 28.82
N CYS A 543 -11.04 14.23 28.38
CA CYS A 543 -12.45 14.55 28.49
C CYS A 543 -13.10 14.04 29.79
N SER A 544 -12.34 13.44 30.70
CA SER A 544 -12.88 12.93 31.98
C SER A 544 -13.30 14.05 32.94
N GLU A 545 -14.35 13.82 33.74
CA GLU A 545 -14.89 14.80 34.70
C GLU A 545 -13.85 15.34 35.69
N SER A 546 -12.84 14.53 36.04
CA SER A 546 -11.77 14.93 36.96
C SER A 546 -10.79 15.98 36.40
N ILE A 547 -10.81 16.21 35.08
CA ILE A 547 -9.97 17.20 34.38
C ILE A 547 -10.84 18.39 33.91
N ARG A 548 -12.11 18.15 33.58
CA ARG A 548 -13.09 19.19 33.23
C ARG A 548 -13.26 20.28 34.31
N SER A 549 -12.99 19.95 35.57
CA SER A 549 -13.18 20.88 36.70
C SER A 549 -12.09 21.95 36.84
N SER A 550 -10.94 21.84 36.17
CA SER A 550 -9.81 22.78 36.32
C SER A 550 -9.66 23.80 35.18
N SER A 551 -10.50 23.75 34.13
CA SER A 551 -10.33 24.58 32.92
C SER A 551 -11.66 25.07 32.34
N MET A 552 -12.59 25.52 33.19
CA MET A 552 -13.87 26.08 32.76
C MET A 552 -13.69 27.58 32.46
N LEU A 553 -13.75 27.95 31.18
CA LEU A 553 -13.78 29.35 30.73
C LEU A 553 -15.16 29.62 30.12
N GLU A 554 -15.82 30.67 30.60
CA GLU A 554 -17.10 31.14 30.06
C GLU A 554 -16.86 32.12 28.92
N PHE A 555 -17.65 32.04 27.83
CA PHE A 555 -17.74 33.13 26.86
C PHE A 555 -19.06 33.89 27.00
N LEU A 556 -18.93 35.22 27.04
CA LEU A 556 -20.01 36.19 26.98
C LEU A 556 -19.93 36.93 25.63
N SER A 557 -20.68 36.47 24.64
CA SER A 557 -21.22 37.37 23.61
C SER A 557 -22.45 36.74 22.94
N GLN A 558 -23.57 37.47 22.94
CA GLN A 558 -24.86 37.16 22.32
C GLN A 558 -25.71 36.02 22.96
N GLY A 559 -25.89 36.08 24.27
CA GLY A 559 -27.11 35.55 24.92
C GLY A 559 -27.22 34.03 25.13
N THR A 560 -26.22 33.23 24.74
CA THR A 560 -26.17 31.79 25.04
C THR A 560 -24.82 31.42 25.66
N SER A 561 -24.78 31.16 26.98
CA SER A 561 -23.56 30.67 27.63
C SER A 561 -23.40 29.17 27.39
N ARG A 562 -22.33 28.76 26.71
CA ARG A 562 -22.00 27.35 26.54
C ARG A 562 -20.60 27.09 27.12
N ALA A 563 -20.54 26.25 28.14
CA ALA A 563 -19.26 25.84 28.74
C ALA A 563 -18.43 25.03 27.73
N TYR A 564 -17.14 25.33 27.65
CA TYR A 564 -16.18 24.62 26.80
C TYR A 564 -14.88 24.33 27.57
N TRP A 565 -14.07 23.42 27.04
CA TRP A 565 -12.68 23.19 27.48
C TRP A 565 -11.76 22.97 26.27
N LYS A 566 -10.45 23.17 26.47
CA LYS A 566 -9.42 22.96 25.44
C LYS A 566 -8.61 21.70 25.73
N ALA A 567 -8.66 20.73 24.82
CA ALA A 567 -7.77 19.57 24.84
C ALA A 567 -6.49 19.91 24.08
N SER A 568 -5.37 20.12 24.80
CA SER A 568 -4.07 20.45 24.21
C SER A 568 -3.23 19.20 23.97
N PHE A 569 -2.54 19.15 22.83
CA PHE A 569 -1.68 18.04 22.44
C PHE A 569 -0.58 18.51 21.48
N ASP A 570 0.54 17.80 21.45
CA ASP A 570 1.62 18.01 20.50
C ASP A 570 1.52 16.98 19.37
N ILE A 571 1.80 17.39 18.14
CA ILE A 571 2.15 16.47 17.06
C ILE A 571 3.67 16.44 16.96
N GLU A 572 4.26 15.29 17.24
CA GLU A 572 5.70 15.05 17.19
C GLU A 572 6.06 14.24 15.95
N LEU A 573 6.99 14.74 15.14
CA LEU A 573 7.64 14.05 14.04
C LEU A 573 9.07 13.70 14.42
N ASN A 574 9.37 12.41 14.41
CA ASN A 574 10.69 11.87 14.67
C ASN A 574 11.21 11.22 13.40
N PHE A 575 12.27 11.79 12.84
CA PHE A 575 12.96 11.22 11.70
C PHE A 575 14.10 10.36 12.27
N GLY A 576 13.86 9.05 12.37
CA GLY A 576 14.91 8.09 12.67
C GLY A 576 15.95 8.04 11.55
N THR A 577 16.86 7.07 11.59
CA THR A 577 17.89 6.92 10.55
C THR A 577 17.28 6.84 9.16
N THR A 578 16.16 6.13 8.98
CA THR A 578 15.55 5.91 7.66
C THR A 578 14.02 5.93 7.68
N GLU A 579 13.41 6.24 8.82
CA GLU A 579 11.96 6.17 9.02
C GLU A 579 11.40 7.45 9.64
N LEU A 580 10.25 7.90 9.15
CA LEU A 580 9.45 8.94 9.78
C LEU A 580 8.44 8.28 10.74
N GLU A 581 8.57 8.57 12.03
CA GLU A 581 7.57 8.27 13.07
C GLU A 581 6.80 9.55 13.37
N ALA A 582 5.48 9.50 13.28
CA ALA A 582 4.60 10.60 13.65
C ALA A 582 3.66 10.16 14.77
N ARG A 583 3.50 11.01 15.80
CA ARG A 583 2.66 10.69 16.95
C ARG A 583 1.99 11.93 17.53
N ILE A 584 0.88 11.69 18.22
CA ILE A 584 0.16 12.68 18.99
C ILE A 584 0.43 12.41 20.47
N LYS A 585 0.89 13.43 21.17
CA LYS A 585 1.25 13.37 22.59
C LYS A 585 0.44 14.39 23.37
N TRP A 586 -0.05 14.00 24.54
CA TRP A 586 -0.80 14.88 25.42
C TRP A 586 -0.43 14.59 26.87
N GLU A 587 -0.84 15.44 27.80
CA GLU A 587 -0.51 15.27 29.21
C GLU A 587 -1.77 15.10 30.05
N VAL A 588 -1.76 14.11 30.95
CA VAL A 588 -2.85 13.86 31.89
C VAL A 588 -2.27 13.86 33.30
N LYS A 589 -2.64 14.85 34.12
CA LYS A 589 -2.24 14.97 35.53
C LYS A 589 -0.70 14.88 35.74
N GLY A 590 0.10 15.60 34.96
CA GLY A 590 1.56 15.56 35.10
C GLY A 590 2.24 14.39 34.36
N LYS A 591 1.47 13.47 33.76
CA LYS A 591 2.00 12.28 33.11
C LYS A 591 1.81 12.37 31.59
N PRO A 592 2.89 12.24 30.80
CA PRO A 592 2.77 12.21 29.36
C PRO A 592 2.05 10.94 28.91
N LYS A 593 1.01 11.14 28.12
CA LYS A 593 0.30 10.13 27.33
C LYS A 593 0.62 10.37 25.86
N ARG A 594 0.47 9.33 25.07
CA ARG A 594 0.67 9.38 23.63
C ARG A 594 -0.25 8.37 22.99
N ASN A 595 -0.69 8.64 21.78
CA ASN A 595 -1.27 7.59 20.96
C ASN A 595 -0.20 6.51 20.77
N ARG A 596 -0.60 5.30 20.37
CA ARG A 596 0.40 4.36 19.84
C ARG A 596 1.13 5.14 18.77
N GLY A 597 2.44 5.37 18.94
CA GLY A 597 3.25 6.02 17.92
C GLY A 597 3.00 5.22 16.66
N LEU A 598 2.31 5.84 15.70
CA LEU A 598 1.97 5.16 14.47
C LEU A 598 3.26 5.13 13.68
N ILE A 599 4.08 4.13 13.98
CA ILE A 599 4.92 3.61 12.94
C ILE A 599 3.95 2.84 12.04
N PHE A 600 3.63 3.49 10.92
CA PHE A 600 3.13 2.94 9.67
C PHE A 600 1.68 3.24 9.27
N PHE A 601 1.61 3.88 8.10
CA PHE A 601 0.44 4.27 7.33
C PHE A 601 -0.45 3.06 7.06
N PRO A 602 -1.78 3.13 7.31
CA PRO A 602 -2.68 2.16 6.74
C PRO A 602 -2.52 2.18 5.22
N VAL A 603 -2.27 1.01 4.65
CA VAL A 603 -2.29 0.71 3.22
C VAL A 603 -3.48 1.44 2.61
N ASN A 604 -3.27 2.16 1.49
CA ASN A 604 -4.35 2.72 0.68
C ASN A 604 -5.46 1.68 0.58
N LYS A 605 -6.61 1.96 1.19
CA LYS A 605 -7.80 1.15 0.92
C LYS A 605 -8.07 1.32 -0.57
N LYS A 606 -7.99 0.23 -1.35
CA LYS A 606 -8.50 0.16 -2.74
C LYS A 606 -9.83 0.91 -2.84
N TRP A 607 -10.13 1.59 -3.95
CA TRP A 607 -11.32 2.44 -4.07
C TRP A 607 -12.60 1.67 -3.66
N ILE A 608 -12.74 0.40 -4.05
CA ILE A 608 -13.87 -0.45 -3.67
C ILE A 608 -13.91 -0.68 -2.14
N SER A 609 -12.78 -0.98 -1.51
CA SER A 609 -12.68 -1.17 -0.06
C SER A 609 -13.00 0.14 0.70
N TRP A 610 -12.52 1.28 0.19
CA TRP A 610 -12.86 2.60 0.70
C TRP A 610 -14.37 2.86 0.58
N PHE A 611 -14.94 2.63 -0.60
CA PHE A 611 -16.36 2.80 -0.89
C PHE A 611 -17.22 1.93 0.04
N LEU A 612 -16.93 0.64 0.17
CA LEU A 612 -17.69 -0.28 1.02
C LEU A 612 -17.55 0.05 2.52
N SER A 613 -16.41 0.60 2.95
CA SER A 613 -16.21 1.04 4.33
C SER A 613 -16.78 2.43 4.64
N SER A 614 -17.29 3.13 3.63
CA SER A 614 -17.89 4.46 3.79
C SER A 614 -19.28 4.37 4.42
N LYS A 615 -19.56 5.25 5.39
CA LYS A 615 -20.86 5.32 6.07
C LYS A 615 -21.98 5.55 5.04
N GLY A 616 -23.04 4.75 5.11
CA GLY A 616 -24.13 4.76 4.14
C GLY A 616 -24.05 3.67 3.08
N ASN A 617 -22.90 2.99 2.91
CA ASN A 617 -22.72 1.93 1.91
C ASN A 617 -22.85 0.52 2.50
N GLU A 618 -23.40 0.37 3.71
CA GLU A 618 -23.46 -0.90 4.42
C GLU A 618 -24.32 -1.97 3.71
N TYR A 619 -25.19 -1.58 2.78
CA TYR A 619 -26.01 -2.50 1.99
C TYR A 619 -25.26 -3.16 0.82
N PHE A 620 -24.16 -2.57 0.36
CA PHE A 620 -23.37 -3.14 -0.73
C PHE A 620 -22.60 -4.38 -0.26
N CYS A 621 -22.26 -5.24 -1.21
CA CYS A 621 -21.21 -6.25 -1.07
C CYS A 621 -20.07 -5.97 -2.05
N GLU A 622 -18.92 -6.59 -1.81
CA GLU A 622 -17.76 -6.48 -2.69
C GLU A 622 -17.97 -7.25 -3.99
N VAL A 623 -17.97 -6.53 -5.11
CA VAL A 623 -17.88 -7.07 -6.46
C VAL A 623 -16.42 -7.45 -6.71
N GLU A 624 -16.20 -8.65 -7.23
CA GLU A 624 -14.84 -9.13 -7.46
C GLU A 624 -14.24 -8.49 -8.72
N GLU A 625 -12.93 -8.29 -8.69
CA GLU A 625 -12.19 -7.53 -9.70
C GLU A 625 -12.24 -8.22 -11.07
N ASP A 626 -12.24 -9.56 -11.11
CA ASP A 626 -12.42 -10.37 -12.33
C ASP A 626 -13.76 -10.09 -13.02
N TYR A 627 -14.85 -9.93 -12.27
CA TYR A 627 -16.16 -9.59 -12.82
C TYR A 627 -16.20 -8.18 -13.42
N ILE A 628 -15.48 -7.23 -12.80
CA ILE A 628 -15.37 -5.84 -13.26
C ILE A 628 -14.50 -5.77 -14.53
N LEU A 629 -13.42 -6.56 -14.61
CA LEU A 629 -12.49 -6.53 -15.75
C LEU A 629 -13.05 -7.23 -17.00
N ASP A 630 -14.01 -8.15 -16.84
CA ASP A 630 -14.69 -8.79 -17.96
C ASP A 630 -15.69 -7.83 -18.64
N ARG A 631 -15.30 -7.36 -19.84
CA ARG A 631 -16.07 -6.43 -20.67
C ARG A 631 -17.47 -6.94 -21.00
N PHE A 632 -17.69 -8.25 -21.05
CA PHE A 632 -19.01 -8.81 -21.34
C PHE A 632 -20.03 -8.45 -20.25
N ASN A 633 -19.61 -8.50 -18.98
CA ASN A 633 -20.46 -8.16 -17.83
C ASN A 633 -20.82 -6.67 -17.78
N LEU A 634 -20.00 -5.82 -18.38
CA LEU A 634 -20.16 -4.36 -18.40
C LEU A 634 -20.86 -3.83 -19.65
N THR A 635 -21.29 -4.72 -20.56
CA THR A 635 -21.92 -4.34 -21.84
C THR A 635 -23.08 -3.35 -21.63
N GLY A 636 -23.04 -2.22 -22.36
CA GLY A 636 -24.06 -1.18 -22.32
C GLY A 636 -23.96 -0.18 -21.16
N LEU A 637 -23.05 -0.35 -20.20
CA LEU A 637 -22.86 0.64 -19.13
C LEU A 637 -22.12 1.90 -19.61
N ASN A 638 -21.37 1.79 -20.70
CA ASN A 638 -20.65 2.90 -21.32
C ASN A 638 -21.58 3.98 -21.92
N THR A 639 -22.86 3.66 -22.17
CA THR A 639 -23.87 4.65 -22.61
C THR A 639 -24.58 5.33 -21.44
N GLU A 640 -24.56 4.70 -20.26
CA GLU A 640 -25.22 5.20 -19.04
C GLU A 640 -24.30 6.05 -18.16
N VAL A 641 -22.98 5.82 -18.22
CA VAL A 641 -21.97 6.47 -17.38
C VAL A 641 -21.11 7.44 -18.20
N GLN A 642 -21.06 8.70 -17.78
CA GLN A 642 -20.16 9.69 -18.39
C GLN A 642 -18.72 9.42 -17.96
N ASN A 643 -17.75 9.64 -18.87
CA ASN A 643 -16.34 9.34 -18.63
C ASN A 643 -16.12 7.88 -18.17
N TYR A 644 -16.86 6.94 -18.76
CA TYR A 644 -16.88 5.52 -18.38
C TYR A 644 -15.48 4.91 -18.21
N SER A 645 -14.56 5.17 -19.14
CA SER A 645 -13.18 4.67 -19.06
C SER A 645 -12.48 5.13 -17.79
N GLN A 646 -12.52 6.43 -17.50
CA GLN A 646 -11.88 7.02 -16.33
C GLN A 646 -12.58 6.59 -15.03
N ALA A 647 -13.92 6.40 -15.07
CA ALA A 647 -14.65 5.90 -13.92
C ALA A 647 -14.29 4.45 -13.63
N LEU A 648 -14.10 3.62 -14.68
CA LEU A 648 -13.64 2.24 -14.57
C LEU A 648 -12.21 2.17 -14.04
N ASP A 649 -11.32 3.04 -14.55
CA ASP A 649 -9.95 3.16 -14.07
C ASP A 649 -9.93 3.61 -12.59
N LEU A 650 -10.83 4.49 -12.16
CA LEU A 650 -10.93 4.93 -10.77
C LEU A 650 -11.37 3.81 -9.83
N ILE A 651 -12.40 3.03 -10.18
CA ILE A 651 -12.89 1.94 -9.32
C ILE A 651 -11.94 0.73 -9.30
N THR A 652 -11.07 0.60 -10.30
CA THR A 652 -10.02 -0.44 -10.38
C THR A 652 -8.65 0.06 -9.89
N ASP A 653 -8.58 1.26 -9.31
CA ASP A 653 -7.34 1.88 -8.81
C ASP A 653 -6.23 2.06 -9.90
N ASN A 654 -6.63 2.18 -11.17
CA ASN A 654 -5.78 2.38 -12.35
C ASN A 654 -5.81 3.81 -12.92
N LEU A 655 -6.52 4.74 -12.28
CA LEU A 655 -6.66 6.13 -12.74
C LEU A 655 -5.36 6.94 -12.53
N ASP A 656 -4.92 7.64 -13.57
CA ASP A 656 -3.78 8.57 -13.52
C ASP A 656 -4.05 9.78 -12.59
N ASP A 657 -3.06 10.15 -11.78
CA ASP A 657 -3.18 11.23 -10.79
C ASP A 657 -3.05 12.66 -11.37
N GLU A 658 -2.84 12.81 -12.68
CA GLU A 658 -2.67 14.13 -13.35
C GLU A 658 -4.02 14.82 -13.69
N ILE A 659 -5.14 14.24 -13.29
CA ILE A 659 -6.48 14.73 -13.59
C ILE A 659 -6.85 15.92 -12.69
N ALA A 660 -7.30 17.03 -13.30
CA ALA A 660 -7.73 18.23 -12.59
C ALA A 660 -8.84 17.95 -11.54
N ASP A 661 -8.74 18.56 -10.36
CA ASP A 661 -9.62 18.29 -9.21
C ASP A 661 -11.13 18.53 -9.49
N GLU A 662 -11.48 19.51 -10.32
CA GLU A 662 -12.88 19.75 -10.76
C GLU A 662 -13.44 18.58 -11.56
N PHE A 663 -12.60 17.92 -12.37
CA PHE A 663 -12.96 16.70 -13.10
C PHE A 663 -12.96 15.49 -12.18
N ARG A 664 -12.10 15.43 -11.15
CA ARG A 664 -12.06 14.31 -10.19
C ARG A 664 -13.31 14.22 -9.32
N GLY A 665 -13.90 15.36 -8.95
CA GLY A 665 -15.19 15.39 -8.22
C GLY A 665 -16.36 14.86 -9.04
N SER A 666 -16.47 15.26 -10.31
CA SER A 666 -17.50 14.71 -11.21
C SER A 666 -17.23 13.23 -11.53
N LEU A 667 -15.96 12.85 -11.64
CA LEU A 667 -15.54 11.47 -11.87
C LEU A 667 -15.87 10.54 -10.70
N ASP A 668 -15.72 10.98 -9.45
CA ASP A 668 -16.09 10.17 -8.29
C ASP A 668 -17.61 9.89 -8.24
N VAL A 669 -18.44 10.84 -8.66
CA VAL A 669 -19.88 10.63 -8.83
C VAL A 669 -20.16 9.58 -9.91
N GLN A 670 -19.45 9.63 -11.04
CA GLN A 670 -19.58 8.64 -12.12
C GLN A 670 -19.06 7.26 -11.71
N ALA A 671 -17.99 7.19 -10.91
CA ALA A 671 -17.44 5.95 -10.38
C ALA A 671 -18.40 5.26 -9.39
N ARG A 672 -19.07 6.02 -8.52
CA ARG A 672 -20.13 5.50 -7.64
C ARG A 672 -21.34 5.00 -8.44
N LEU A 673 -21.76 5.75 -9.46
CA LEU A 673 -22.82 5.32 -10.39
C LEU A 673 -22.46 4.01 -11.08
N LEU A 674 -21.25 3.95 -11.65
CA LEU A 674 -20.73 2.78 -12.35
C LEU A 674 -20.68 1.56 -11.42
N TYR A 675 -20.04 1.69 -10.25
CA TYR A 675 -19.94 0.60 -9.29
C TYR A 675 -21.32 0.12 -8.83
N GLY A 676 -22.27 1.04 -8.61
CA GLY A 676 -23.65 0.69 -8.25
C GLY A 676 -24.38 -0.11 -9.35
N LEU A 677 -24.22 0.29 -10.61
CA LEU A 677 -24.80 -0.44 -11.76
C LEU A 677 -24.16 -1.83 -11.95
N ILE A 678 -22.84 -1.93 -11.76
CA ILE A 678 -22.13 -3.21 -11.77
C ILE A 678 -22.63 -4.10 -10.62
N HIS A 679 -22.77 -3.54 -9.43
CA HIS A 679 -23.25 -4.25 -8.25
C HIS A 679 -24.63 -4.86 -8.49
N ALA A 680 -25.57 -4.13 -9.11
CA ALA A 680 -26.89 -4.67 -9.44
C ALA A 680 -26.85 -5.92 -10.35
N ARG A 681 -25.92 -5.94 -11.31
CA ARG A 681 -25.68 -7.10 -12.19
C ARG A 681 -24.98 -8.23 -11.45
N TRP A 682 -24.02 -7.90 -10.58
CA TRP A 682 -23.25 -8.85 -9.82
C TRP A 682 -24.09 -9.63 -8.79
N ILE A 683 -24.96 -8.95 -8.04
CA ILE A 683 -25.70 -9.57 -6.92
C ILE A 683 -26.75 -10.60 -7.34
N ILE A 684 -27.05 -10.72 -8.64
CA ILE A 684 -27.93 -11.76 -9.19
C ILE A 684 -27.16 -12.96 -9.77
N THR A 685 -25.83 -12.92 -9.78
CA THR A 685 -24.98 -14.08 -10.10
C THR A 685 -24.93 -15.06 -8.93
N SER A 686 -24.49 -16.31 -9.14
CA SER A 686 -24.35 -17.30 -8.07
C SER A 686 -23.41 -16.81 -6.94
N ARG A 687 -22.25 -16.24 -7.29
CA ARG A 687 -21.25 -15.69 -6.34
C ARG A 687 -21.81 -14.47 -5.59
N GLY A 688 -22.44 -13.54 -6.29
CA GLY A 688 -23.06 -12.35 -5.69
C GLY A 688 -24.23 -12.69 -4.75
N LEU A 689 -25.10 -13.62 -5.16
CA LEU A 689 -26.21 -14.11 -4.34
C LEU A 689 -25.72 -14.75 -3.05
N ALA A 690 -24.62 -15.53 -3.08
CA ALA A 690 -24.03 -16.11 -1.88
C ALA A 690 -23.51 -15.04 -0.91
N LYS A 691 -22.79 -14.01 -1.39
CA LYS A 691 -22.34 -12.89 -0.54
C LYS A 691 -23.51 -12.13 0.09
N MET A 692 -24.58 -11.88 -0.67
CA MET A 692 -25.76 -11.18 -0.18
C MET A 692 -26.61 -12.03 0.77
N LEU A 693 -26.64 -13.36 0.60
CA LEU A 693 -27.29 -14.29 1.52
C LEU A 693 -26.66 -14.23 2.91
N GLU A 694 -25.33 -14.14 3.01
CA GLU A 694 -24.64 -14.01 4.30
C GLU A 694 -25.01 -12.71 5.02
N LYS A 695 -25.14 -11.59 4.30
CA LYS A 695 -25.64 -10.32 4.84
C LYS A 695 -27.11 -10.43 5.30
N TYR A 696 -27.94 -11.14 4.52
CA TYR A 696 -29.35 -11.38 4.86
C TYR A 696 -29.50 -12.19 6.15
N LYS A 697 -28.72 -13.28 6.32
CA LYS A 697 -28.71 -14.09 7.54
C LYS A 697 -28.33 -13.28 8.79
N LYS A 698 -27.39 -12.34 8.64
CA LYS A 698 -26.95 -11.43 9.71
C LYS A 698 -27.93 -10.29 10.00
N ALA A 699 -28.97 -10.15 9.17
CA ALA A 699 -29.93 -9.04 9.20
C ALA A 699 -29.28 -7.65 9.01
N ASP A 700 -28.21 -7.57 8.20
CA ASP A 700 -27.45 -6.34 7.92
C ASP A 700 -28.32 -5.24 7.29
N PHE A 701 -29.38 -5.62 6.58
CA PHE A 701 -30.31 -4.70 5.92
C PHE A 701 -31.41 -4.16 6.85
N GLY A 702 -31.45 -4.65 8.08
CA GLY A 702 -32.50 -4.36 9.05
C GLY A 702 -33.60 -5.42 9.08
N ARG A 703 -34.66 -5.11 9.84
CA ARG A 703 -35.74 -6.04 10.19
C ARG A 703 -37.10 -5.41 9.94
N CYS A 704 -38.06 -6.24 9.53
CA CYS A 704 -39.42 -5.82 9.21
C CYS A 704 -40.06 -5.09 10.40
N PRO A 705 -40.67 -3.90 10.18
CA PRO A 705 -41.31 -3.14 11.24
C PRO A 705 -42.66 -3.74 11.69
N ARG A 706 -43.27 -4.65 10.91
CA ARG A 706 -44.54 -5.27 11.28
C ARG A 706 -44.34 -6.28 12.41
N VAL A 707 -45.07 -6.09 13.51
CA VAL A 707 -45.05 -6.97 14.70
C VAL A 707 -45.28 -8.44 14.33
N LEU A 708 -46.25 -8.73 13.45
CA LEU A 708 -46.58 -10.10 13.03
C LEU A 708 -45.50 -10.74 12.13
N CYS A 709 -44.55 -9.97 11.62
CA CYS A 709 -43.39 -10.53 10.92
C CYS A 709 -42.29 -11.01 11.88
N GLN A 710 -42.42 -10.76 13.18
CA GLN A 710 -41.48 -11.19 14.23
C GLN A 710 -40.03 -10.82 13.90
N SER A 711 -39.82 -9.56 13.50
CA SER A 711 -38.49 -9.02 13.21
C SER A 711 -37.73 -9.76 12.08
N GLN A 712 -38.47 -10.25 11.07
CA GLN A 712 -37.93 -10.89 9.87
C GLN A 712 -36.85 -10.00 9.20
N PRO A 713 -35.65 -10.55 8.89
CA PRO A 713 -34.65 -9.85 8.07
C PRO A 713 -35.21 -9.36 6.73
N LEU A 714 -34.79 -8.17 6.32
CA LEU A 714 -35.19 -7.54 5.05
C LEU A 714 -34.12 -7.73 3.97
N LEU A 715 -34.48 -7.51 2.71
CA LEU A 715 -33.56 -7.47 1.56
C LEU A 715 -33.68 -6.12 0.85
N PRO A 716 -32.58 -5.51 0.38
CA PRO A 716 -32.64 -4.31 -0.44
C PRO A 716 -33.29 -4.61 -1.80
N VAL A 717 -34.04 -3.67 -2.34
CA VAL A 717 -34.72 -3.80 -3.63
C VAL A 717 -34.84 -2.45 -4.32
N GLY A 718 -34.59 -2.42 -5.63
CA GLY A 718 -34.91 -1.29 -6.50
C GLY A 718 -36.36 -1.34 -6.97
N LEU A 719 -37.00 -0.17 -7.10
CA LEU A 719 -38.32 -0.05 -7.75
C LEU A 719 -38.22 0.23 -9.25
N SER A 720 -37.02 0.60 -9.71
CA SER A 720 -36.64 0.79 -11.11
C SER A 720 -35.22 0.28 -11.30
N ASP A 721 -34.91 -0.19 -12.51
CA ASP A 721 -33.56 -0.54 -12.95
C ASP A 721 -32.86 0.68 -13.61
N ILE A 722 -33.59 1.79 -13.77
CA ILE A 722 -33.09 3.06 -14.33
C ILE A 722 -32.56 3.93 -13.19
N PRO A 723 -31.28 4.39 -13.26
CA PRO A 723 -30.70 5.30 -12.26
C PRO A 723 -31.50 6.60 -12.09
N TYR A 724 -31.40 7.19 -10.90
CA TYR A 724 -31.97 8.47 -10.48
C TYR A 724 -33.51 8.53 -10.40
N GLU A 725 -34.23 7.43 -10.62
CA GLU A 725 -35.69 7.44 -10.54
C GLU A 725 -36.23 7.26 -9.11
N LYS A 726 -35.71 6.27 -8.36
CA LYS A 726 -36.21 5.88 -7.04
C LYS A 726 -35.07 5.43 -6.14
N SER A 727 -35.14 5.81 -4.86
CA SER A 727 -34.23 5.28 -3.84
C SER A 727 -34.44 3.78 -3.60
N VAL A 728 -33.44 3.12 -3.03
CA VAL A 728 -33.55 1.74 -2.55
C VAL A 728 -34.66 1.62 -1.52
N LYS A 729 -35.36 0.49 -1.55
CA LYS A 729 -36.34 0.07 -0.56
C LYS A 729 -35.95 -1.28 0.04
N LEU A 730 -36.70 -1.71 1.05
CA LEU A 730 -36.45 -2.96 1.77
C LEU A 730 -37.65 -3.91 1.64
N TYR A 731 -37.45 -5.06 1.01
CA TYR A 731 -38.44 -6.10 0.83
C TYR A 731 -38.45 -7.09 2.01
N CYS A 732 -39.63 -7.40 2.53
CA CYS A 732 -39.81 -8.45 3.52
C CYS A 732 -40.34 -9.73 2.86
N GLY A 733 -39.57 -10.82 2.92
CA GLY A 733 -40.01 -12.13 2.39
C GLY A 733 -41.22 -12.75 3.12
N ARG A 734 -41.59 -12.25 4.31
CA ARG A 734 -42.69 -12.81 5.12
C ARG A 734 -44.04 -12.16 4.86
N CYS A 735 -44.10 -10.83 4.87
CA CYS A 735 -45.34 -10.09 4.53
C CYS A 735 -45.40 -9.67 3.06
N GLU A 736 -44.33 -9.91 2.30
CA GLU A 736 -44.22 -9.62 0.86
C GLU A 736 -44.48 -8.14 0.54
N ASP A 737 -43.95 -7.27 1.40
CA ASP A 737 -44.22 -5.83 1.39
C ASP A 737 -42.91 -5.05 1.47
N ILE A 738 -42.96 -3.77 1.08
CA ILE A 738 -41.81 -2.90 0.93
C ILE A 738 -41.80 -1.80 1.98
N TYR A 739 -40.62 -1.55 2.53
CA TYR A 739 -40.36 -0.55 3.56
C TYR A 739 -39.29 0.43 3.11
N SER A 740 -39.42 1.69 3.51
CA SER A 740 -38.32 2.64 3.38
C SER A 740 -37.25 2.33 4.45
N PRO A 741 -35.95 2.46 4.12
CA PRO A 741 -34.89 2.37 5.11
C PRO A 741 -35.11 3.36 6.25
N LYS A 742 -34.85 2.93 7.51
CA LYS A 742 -35.03 3.80 8.69
C LYS A 742 -34.02 4.95 8.74
N SER A 743 -32.82 4.74 8.19
CA SER A 743 -31.77 5.75 8.16
C SER A 743 -31.86 6.57 6.88
N SER A 744 -31.87 7.90 7.00
CA SER A 744 -31.88 8.81 5.86
C SER A 744 -30.73 8.57 4.89
N ARG A 745 -29.55 8.16 5.39
CA ARG A 745 -28.36 7.80 4.57
C ARG A 745 -28.56 6.58 3.69
N HIS A 746 -29.34 5.60 4.15
CA HIS A 746 -29.69 4.43 3.34
C HIS A 746 -30.81 4.77 2.38
N GLY A 747 -31.73 5.66 2.80
CA GLY A 747 -32.80 6.19 1.95
C GLY A 747 -32.32 7.09 0.79
N SER A 748 -31.05 7.54 0.79
CA SER A 748 -30.44 8.28 -0.32
C SER A 748 -29.71 7.40 -1.34
N ILE A 749 -29.59 6.09 -1.10
CA ILE A 749 -28.96 5.17 -2.06
C ILE A 749 -29.93 4.95 -3.22
N ASP A 750 -29.41 4.96 -4.45
CA ASP A 750 -30.20 4.66 -5.64
C ASP A 750 -30.69 3.21 -5.64
N GLY A 751 -31.97 2.99 -5.93
CA GLY A 751 -32.56 1.66 -6.01
C GLY A 751 -32.04 0.84 -7.18
N ALA A 752 -31.61 1.49 -8.27
CA ALA A 752 -31.06 0.83 -9.45
C ALA A 752 -29.81 -0.01 -9.09
N TYR A 753 -29.09 0.33 -8.02
CA TYR A 753 -27.88 -0.38 -7.58
C TYR A 753 -28.15 -1.77 -6.99
N PHE A 754 -29.42 -2.10 -6.74
CA PHE A 754 -29.85 -3.43 -6.29
C PHE A 754 -30.81 -4.09 -7.31
N GLY A 755 -31.29 -3.32 -8.29
CA GLY A 755 -32.23 -3.76 -9.30
C GLY A 755 -33.58 -4.20 -8.76
N THR A 756 -34.52 -4.44 -9.67
CA THR A 756 -35.88 -4.87 -9.37
C THR A 756 -35.99 -6.37 -9.05
N SER A 757 -34.94 -7.14 -9.34
CA SER A 757 -34.98 -8.61 -9.38
C SER A 757 -34.33 -9.30 -8.18
N PHE A 758 -33.42 -8.64 -7.48
CA PHE A 758 -32.52 -9.28 -6.53
C PHE A 758 -33.20 -10.11 -5.42
N PRO A 759 -34.19 -9.59 -4.65
CA PRO A 759 -34.82 -10.40 -3.59
C PRO A 759 -35.52 -11.65 -4.13
N HIS A 760 -36.13 -11.55 -5.31
CA HIS A 760 -36.86 -12.64 -5.94
C HIS A 760 -35.90 -13.70 -6.49
N MET A 761 -34.80 -13.28 -7.10
CA MET A 761 -33.73 -14.18 -7.52
C MET A 761 -33.09 -14.91 -6.34
N LEU A 762 -32.90 -14.23 -5.20
CA LEU A 762 -32.36 -14.86 -4.00
C LEU A 762 -33.29 -15.94 -3.46
N PHE A 763 -34.60 -15.70 -3.39
CA PHE A 763 -35.56 -16.72 -2.95
C PHE A 763 -35.80 -17.83 -3.98
N LEU A 764 -35.63 -17.54 -5.27
CA LEU A 764 -35.67 -18.54 -6.32
C LEU A 764 -34.49 -19.53 -6.21
N VAL A 765 -33.28 -19.02 -5.98
CA VAL A 765 -32.06 -19.84 -5.85
C VAL A 765 -31.97 -20.50 -4.47
N TYR A 766 -32.50 -19.86 -3.42
CA TYR A 766 -32.53 -20.41 -2.05
C TYR A 766 -33.97 -20.50 -1.51
N PRO A 767 -34.81 -21.44 -2.00
CA PRO A 767 -36.21 -21.57 -1.55
C PRO A 767 -36.36 -21.84 -0.05
N ALA A 768 -35.38 -22.51 0.57
CA ALA A 768 -35.35 -22.77 2.01
C ALA A 768 -35.28 -21.50 2.87
N MET A 769 -34.91 -20.36 2.27
CA MET A 769 -34.82 -19.07 2.96
C MET A 769 -36.14 -18.29 2.94
N ILE A 770 -37.18 -18.80 2.26
CA ILE A 770 -38.50 -18.19 2.22
C ILE A 770 -39.16 -18.35 3.60
N PRO A 771 -39.51 -17.24 4.29
CA PRO A 771 -40.09 -17.32 5.63
C PRO A 771 -41.49 -17.98 5.62
N PRO A 772 -41.81 -18.84 6.60
CA PRO A 772 -43.14 -19.41 6.71
C PRO A 772 -44.19 -18.33 7.04
N LYS A 773 -45.35 -18.41 6.37
CA LYS A 773 -46.45 -17.44 6.55
C LYS A 773 -47.18 -17.59 7.90
N SER A 774 -47.02 -18.73 8.58
CA SER A 774 -47.57 -19.02 9.91
C SER A 774 -46.56 -19.81 10.75
N GLY A 775 -46.49 -19.53 12.07
CA GLY A 775 -45.58 -20.20 13.02
C GLY A 775 -44.39 -19.36 13.50
N GLN A 776 -43.71 -19.81 14.56
CA GLN A 776 -42.43 -19.22 15.02
C GLN A 776 -41.31 -19.58 14.02
N PRO A 777 -40.36 -18.67 13.74
CA PRO A 777 -39.23 -18.96 12.86
C PRO A 777 -38.39 -20.09 13.46
N ASP A 778 -38.12 -21.12 12.66
CA ASP A 778 -37.24 -22.21 13.07
C ASP A 778 -35.78 -21.73 13.06
N MET A 779 -35.29 -21.29 14.22
CA MET A 779 -33.92 -20.81 14.43
C MET A 779 -32.84 -21.89 14.23
N THR A 780 -33.26 -23.15 14.05
CA THR A 780 -32.35 -24.31 13.96
C THR A 780 -31.63 -24.41 12.61
N LEU A 781 -32.17 -23.81 11.54
CA LEU A 781 -31.57 -23.85 10.19
C LEU A 781 -30.51 -22.77 9.92
N LEU A 782 -30.40 -21.73 10.77
CA LEU A 782 -29.48 -20.61 10.57
C LEU A 782 -28.12 -20.78 11.28
N LEU A 783 -27.96 -21.79 12.14
CA LEU A 783 -26.82 -21.93 13.06
C LEU A 783 -25.92 -23.16 12.80
N SER A 784 -26.15 -23.96 11.75
CA SER A 784 -25.41 -25.21 11.51
C SER A 784 -24.01 -25.05 10.87
N GLY A 785 -23.42 -23.85 10.87
CA GLY A 785 -22.14 -23.57 10.20
C GLY A 785 -20.96 -23.15 11.08
N SER A 786 -21.07 -23.13 12.42
CA SER A 786 -19.95 -22.71 13.29
C SER A 786 -19.35 -23.87 14.06
N VAL A 787 -18.08 -24.13 13.77
CA VAL A 787 -17.17 -24.99 14.53
C VAL A 787 -17.15 -24.56 16.00
N ARG A 788 -17.23 -25.55 16.90
CA ARG A 788 -17.15 -25.38 18.35
C ARG A 788 -15.75 -24.93 18.77
N SER A 789 -15.67 -23.84 19.52
CA SER A 789 -14.62 -23.63 20.52
C SER A 789 -15.28 -23.18 21.83
N ASN A 790 -15.17 -24.05 22.84
CA ASN A 790 -15.54 -23.78 24.22
C ASN A 790 -14.71 -22.60 24.76
N ASP A 791 -15.37 -21.65 25.42
CA ASP A 791 -15.04 -21.34 26.80
C ASP A 791 -16.21 -20.65 27.51
N THR A 792 -16.45 -21.16 28.71
CA THR A 792 -17.59 -20.92 29.59
C THR A 792 -17.39 -19.70 30.50
N ALA A 793 -18.50 -19.00 30.73
CA ALA A 793 -18.93 -18.38 31.99
C ALA A 793 -18.00 -17.35 32.67
N ASP A 794 -18.42 -16.08 32.69
CA ASP A 794 -18.96 -15.51 33.94
C ASP A 794 -19.78 -14.22 33.69
N SER A 795 -20.70 -13.94 34.62
CA SER A 795 -21.37 -12.65 34.87
C SER A 795 -22.57 -12.21 34.01
N ALA A 796 -23.78 -12.66 34.40
CA ALA A 796 -24.98 -11.81 34.29
C ALA A 796 -26.05 -12.17 35.34
N ARG A 797 -25.88 -11.64 36.57
CA ARG A 797 -26.99 -11.30 37.46
C ARG A 797 -26.95 -9.81 37.73
N ARG A 798 -27.87 -9.04 37.12
CA ARG A 798 -28.78 -8.10 37.82
C ARG A 798 -29.62 -7.30 36.82
N ARG A 799 -30.94 -7.42 36.99
CA ARG A 799 -32.03 -6.66 36.39
C ARG A 799 -31.87 -5.15 36.62
N ARG A 800 -32.40 -4.33 35.70
CA ARG A 800 -33.41 -3.29 36.01
C ARG A 800 -34.09 -2.78 34.74
N ALA A 801 -35.41 -2.74 34.82
CA ALA A 801 -36.31 -2.10 33.87
C ALA A 801 -36.08 -0.58 33.85
N ARG A 802 -36.28 0.05 32.68
CA ARG A 802 -36.55 1.47 32.55
C ARG A 802 -37.63 1.68 31.50
N GLU A 803 -38.68 2.35 31.93
CA GLU A 803 -39.80 2.88 31.18
C GLU A 803 -39.29 3.96 30.19
N ASP A 804 -39.83 3.97 28.96
CA ASP A 804 -39.68 5.08 28.03
C ASP A 804 -40.93 5.97 28.06
N PRO A 805 -40.80 7.31 27.97
CA PRO A 805 -41.93 8.24 28.04
C PRO A 805 -42.66 8.37 26.70
N GLU A 806 -43.99 8.52 26.78
CA GLU A 806 -44.85 8.95 25.68
C GLU A 806 -44.41 10.31 25.12
N ILE A 807 -44.24 10.37 23.79
CA ILE A 807 -44.21 11.64 23.05
C ILE A 807 -45.53 11.76 22.29
N LEU A 808 -46.31 12.75 22.72
CA LEU A 808 -47.51 13.27 22.08
C LEU A 808 -47.17 13.81 20.69
N ALA A 809 -47.84 13.29 19.66
CA ALA A 809 -47.92 13.90 18.35
C ALA A 809 -49.22 14.70 18.25
N GLU A 810 -49.13 16.03 18.28
CA GLU A 810 -50.25 16.91 17.92
C GLU A 810 -50.38 17.00 16.40
N GLY A 811 -51.60 16.83 15.89
CA GLY A 811 -52.03 17.34 14.59
C GLY A 811 -52.45 16.31 13.53
N VAL A 812 -53.53 15.56 13.77
CA VAL A 812 -54.37 15.06 12.66
C VAL A 812 -55.83 15.36 13.01
N GLY A 813 -56.42 16.30 12.26
CA GLY A 813 -57.84 16.55 12.27
C GLY A 813 -58.64 15.39 11.66
N GLU A 814 -59.78 15.12 12.30
CA GLU A 814 -61.02 14.52 11.80
C GLU A 814 -60.96 13.38 10.76
N GLY A 815 -61.43 12.19 11.18
CA GLY A 815 -62.19 11.28 10.31
C GLY A 815 -61.43 10.37 9.35
N VAL A 816 -60.26 9.81 9.72
CA VAL A 816 -59.61 8.81 8.87
C VAL A 816 -60.30 7.44 9.04
N SER A 817 -61.23 7.11 8.15
CA SER A 817 -61.79 5.76 8.03
C SER A 817 -60.66 4.75 7.80
N THR A 818 -60.65 3.67 8.59
CA THR A 818 -59.69 2.57 8.44
C THR A 818 -59.83 1.88 7.08
N ALA A 819 -61.03 1.89 6.49
CA ALA A 819 -61.26 1.46 5.11
C ALA A 819 -60.53 2.36 4.10
N ALA A 820 -60.58 3.68 4.27
CA ALA A 820 -59.87 4.64 3.41
C ALA A 820 -58.34 4.52 3.49
N ALA A 821 -57.80 4.19 4.67
CA ALA A 821 -56.36 3.92 4.84
C ALA A 821 -55.94 2.59 4.17
N ALA A 822 -56.79 1.56 4.23
CA ALA A 822 -56.55 0.26 3.59
C ALA A 822 -56.64 0.32 2.05
N LEU A 823 -57.50 1.20 1.51
CA LEU A 823 -57.64 1.45 0.08
C LEU A 823 -56.40 2.15 -0.53
N LYS A 824 -55.70 2.98 0.24
CA LYS A 824 -54.51 3.74 -0.19
C LYS A 824 -53.18 2.96 -0.12
N ALA A 825 -53.18 1.74 0.39
CA ALA A 825 -51.96 0.92 0.48
C ALA A 825 -51.63 0.29 -0.89
N GLU A 826 -50.68 0.89 -1.61
CA GLU A 826 -50.10 0.27 -2.82
C GLU A 826 -49.27 -0.96 -2.43
N ARG A 827 -49.63 -2.12 -2.98
CA ARG A 827 -48.92 -3.38 -2.74
C ARG A 827 -47.86 -3.61 -3.80
N TYR A 828 -46.64 -3.91 -3.37
CA TYR A 828 -45.55 -4.22 -4.29
C TYR A 828 -45.86 -5.47 -5.14
N ARG A 829 -45.57 -5.39 -6.44
CA ARG A 829 -45.71 -6.49 -7.39
C ARG A 829 -44.32 -7.06 -7.68
N PRO A 830 -44.02 -8.29 -7.23
CA PRO A 830 -42.74 -8.95 -7.51
C PRO A 830 -42.41 -8.98 -9.00
N LYS A 831 -41.16 -8.66 -9.33
CA LYS A 831 -40.64 -8.68 -10.70
C LYS A 831 -39.34 -9.48 -10.79
N ILE A 832 -39.16 -10.22 -11.89
CA ILE A 832 -37.88 -10.82 -12.27
C ILE A 832 -37.58 -10.33 -13.69
N PHE A 833 -36.42 -9.69 -13.87
CA PHE A 833 -36.02 -9.00 -15.09
C PHE A 833 -37.08 -8.00 -15.59
N GLY A 834 -37.74 -7.29 -14.67
CA GLY A 834 -38.81 -6.33 -14.98
C GLY A 834 -40.20 -6.95 -15.25
N PHE A 835 -40.32 -8.28 -15.39
CA PHE A 835 -41.58 -8.99 -15.65
C PHE A 835 -42.27 -9.46 -14.37
N GLN A 836 -43.61 -9.37 -14.31
CA GLN A 836 -44.39 -9.81 -13.15
C GLN A 836 -44.35 -11.34 -12.97
N VAL A 837 -44.23 -11.80 -11.72
CA VAL A 837 -44.25 -13.24 -11.40
C VAL A 837 -45.69 -13.79 -11.46
N HIS A 838 -45.96 -14.66 -12.45
CA HIS A 838 -47.31 -15.11 -12.82
C HIS A 838 -48.12 -15.80 -11.70
N GLU A 839 -47.50 -16.67 -10.89
CA GLU A 839 -48.18 -17.35 -9.77
C GLU A 839 -48.58 -16.39 -8.64
N ILE A 840 -47.74 -15.39 -8.36
CA ILE A 840 -48.02 -14.37 -7.33
C ILE A 840 -49.14 -13.44 -7.79
N ALA A 841 -49.25 -13.14 -9.09
CA ALA A 841 -50.36 -12.36 -9.65
C ALA A 841 -51.72 -13.08 -9.56
N GLN A 842 -51.76 -14.43 -9.54
CA GLN A 842 -53.00 -15.17 -9.25
C GLN A 842 -53.36 -15.11 -7.76
N LEU A 843 -52.39 -15.30 -6.87
CA LEU A 843 -52.62 -15.20 -5.41
C LEU A 843 -53.03 -13.77 -4.99
N GLN A 844 -52.43 -12.74 -5.59
CA GLN A 844 -52.76 -11.34 -5.34
C GLN A 844 -54.20 -11.02 -5.73
N ARG A 845 -54.68 -11.47 -6.89
CA ARG A 845 -56.09 -11.31 -7.29
C ARG A 845 -57.06 -11.93 -6.28
N TRP A 846 -56.73 -13.10 -5.74
CA TRP A 846 -57.55 -13.75 -4.72
C TRP A 846 -57.54 -12.98 -3.38
N GLN A 847 -56.38 -12.45 -2.98
CA GLN A 847 -56.23 -11.66 -1.75
C GLN A 847 -56.85 -10.25 -1.86
N GLU A 848 -56.77 -9.59 -3.01
CA GLU A 848 -57.44 -8.33 -3.31
C GLU A 848 -58.96 -8.50 -3.22
N ALA A 849 -59.51 -9.57 -3.82
CA ALA A 849 -60.93 -9.91 -3.66
C ALA A 849 -61.31 -10.25 -2.19
N GLY A 850 -60.36 -10.69 -1.36
CA GLY A 850 -60.56 -10.90 0.08
C GLY A 850 -60.57 -9.59 0.87
N ARG A 851 -59.65 -8.68 0.55
CA ARG A 851 -59.56 -7.34 1.13
C ARG A 851 -60.80 -6.53 0.78
N ASP A 852 -61.19 -6.50 -0.49
CA ASP A 852 -62.33 -5.71 -0.96
C ASP A 852 -63.64 -6.20 -0.32
N ARG A 853 -63.75 -7.51 -0.02
CA ARG A 853 -64.86 -8.05 0.81
C ARG A 853 -64.82 -7.59 2.26
N GLN A 854 -63.64 -7.43 2.86
CA GLN A 854 -63.52 -6.91 4.23
C GLN A 854 -63.75 -5.40 4.30
N VAL A 855 -63.33 -4.66 3.27
CA VAL A 855 -63.60 -3.23 3.12
C VAL A 855 -65.10 -3.02 2.98
N ALA A 856 -65.78 -3.76 2.08
CA ALA A 856 -67.24 -3.69 1.95
C ALA A 856 -67.96 -4.02 3.27
N ARG A 857 -67.48 -5.02 4.02
CA ARG A 857 -68.04 -5.35 5.35
C ARG A 857 -67.81 -4.25 6.39
N LEU A 858 -66.67 -3.56 6.34
CA LEU A 858 -66.37 -2.43 7.23
C LEU A 858 -67.21 -1.21 6.86
N GLU A 859 -67.40 -0.95 5.57
CA GLU A 859 -68.28 0.10 5.06
C GLU A 859 -69.74 -0.17 5.45
N GLU A 860 -70.23 -1.41 5.36
CA GLU A 860 -71.57 -1.80 5.86
C GLU A 860 -71.74 -1.59 7.38
N ILE A 861 -70.67 -1.76 8.16
CA ILE A 861 -70.68 -1.52 9.60
C ILE A 861 -70.61 -0.02 9.91
N GLU A 862 -69.86 0.75 9.11
CA GLU A 862 -69.78 2.21 9.21
C GLU A 862 -71.08 2.90 8.76
N GLU A 863 -71.84 2.32 7.82
CA GLU A 863 -73.14 2.82 7.36
C GLU A 863 -74.31 2.40 8.28
N GLY A 864 -74.11 1.42 9.16
CA GLY A 864 -75.09 0.92 10.14
C GLY A 864 -75.02 1.56 11.54
N LEU A 865 -74.09 2.50 11.74
CA LEU A 865 -73.89 3.34 12.94
C LEU A 865 -74.33 4.77 12.64
#